data_AF-A0A6N4W8E1-F1
#
_entry.id   AF-A0A6N4W8E1-F1
#
_cell.length_a   1.000
_cell.length_b   1.000
_cell.length_c   1.000
_cell.angle_alpha   90.00
_cell.angle_beta   90.00
_cell.angle_gamma   90.00
#
_symmetry.space_group_name_H-M   'P 1'
#
loop_
_entity.id
_entity.type
_entity.pdbx_description
1 polymer ?
#
loop_
_entity_poly.entity_id
_entity_poly.type
_entity_poly.pdbx_seq_one_letter_code
_entity_poly.pdbx_strand_id
1 'polypeptide(L)'
;MTRVRVLLAIVVAVLVAGCGGSATRQQQQEASANETLVHQETVSGDLPADAAGVRRITYLSRSGIDDSTTHVTGSVYLPRTPAPPGGYHVVAYGPATAGSGPGCARPQPDTIERLLKAGYVVTVPDYQGLGDPAAGTRLYHPALDSTTAGYNLIDAMRAAKDLVPETSPVWVAIGDVQGGQAAWALNELADNYGFQSLRGTVSLSPLADLSGLADAAADGTLTPEQQRLYISYLAALAAEYQGEFHLDDYRRGAVTQHWDLLLGCQPGDDAARTAVLAQITPEDLRPSTPEALATLRNYLRKTSLPQGPAQQPMLVSYGEQDPLTPAAWTERAVSRACGLGDRITVRPQPSPALDPEVLDWIAARLAERQVPDDCAAFLAAHPLPPAETVTVPQPSAPAAAPPTGAPSDVGPAAASGGVSLIDGWLPVALQALTAAALIAATGWRSRRWRLRWLPVGAAVGVALIGAVWWFVDSQGLGSVYPWGMWVWIGLTGLAAAVLVLGWPGSPWWRRALAVASVPLCAISAAAVLNASLGYLPTVQTAWQRATGQLPPQWIDQTKLVAMQRQGVRPTRGTVVSISTPDDVSGFAHRNELVYLPPAWFRSNPPPELPVVMMLGAELSSPSDWLQSGHALSILDDFALQHRGVTPVVVFPDTSGSFTNDTECVNGPRGNAADHLIKEFVPFVISNFGVSAQPANWGVAGWSSGGTCALTLSVSHPDMFSTFVDLDGQLGPNAGKRQQTIARLFGGDEQAWAAFDPRTVVRGRGYYYDMAAWIGVSDDVPTVHRPAGSGSRDIDHPDWDNYSEDHRKTANQLCELLSAHGIECSVVGYRGGHDFPSAANGFRDALPWLAGRIGTPGVPSTPLPGA
;
A
#
# COMPACT_ATOMS: atom_id res chain seq x y z
N MET A 1 30.15 15.55 36.99
CA MET A 1 29.58 14.51 36.10
C MET A 1 28.92 15.07 34.83
N THR A 2 28.83 16.39 34.65
CA THR A 2 28.21 17.04 33.48
C THR A 2 29.13 17.20 32.26
N ARG A 3 30.46 17.17 32.43
CA ARG A 3 31.43 17.37 31.32
C ARG A 3 31.73 16.13 30.48
N VAL A 4 31.35 14.93 30.92
CA VAL A 4 31.54 13.67 30.17
C VAL A 4 30.36 13.40 29.21
N ARG A 5 29.16 13.91 29.52
CA ARG A 5 27.97 13.83 28.63
C ARG A 5 28.10 14.71 27.39
N VAL A 6 28.80 15.84 27.49
CA VAL A 6 29.02 16.77 26.38
C VAL A 6 30.05 16.22 25.36
N LEU A 7 31.03 15.44 25.81
CA LEU A 7 32.07 14.89 24.92
C LEU A 7 31.58 13.70 24.07
N LEU A 8 30.59 12.92 24.53
CA LEU A 8 29.95 11.88 23.70
C LEU A 8 28.96 12.50 22.68
N ALA A 9 28.26 13.58 23.05
CA ALA A 9 27.33 14.27 22.16
C ALA A 9 28.05 14.99 20.99
N ILE A 10 29.28 15.47 21.21
CA ILE A 10 30.08 16.14 20.16
C ILE A 10 30.59 15.16 19.09
N VAL A 11 30.81 13.88 19.41
CA VAL A 11 31.21 12.88 18.40
C VAL A 11 30.04 12.48 17.49
N VAL A 12 28.80 12.58 17.98
CA VAL A 12 27.58 12.36 17.17
C VAL A 12 27.22 13.60 16.35
N ALA A 13 27.45 14.81 16.87
CA ALA A 13 27.10 16.07 16.18
C ALA A 13 28.05 16.48 15.04
N VAL A 14 29.30 16.00 15.02
CA VAL A 14 30.31 16.41 14.00
C VAL A 14 30.16 15.63 12.67
N LEU A 15 29.25 14.67 12.56
CA LEU A 15 28.99 13.92 11.31
C LEU A 15 27.86 14.51 10.43
N VAL A 16 27.16 15.56 10.87
CA VAL A 16 25.98 16.12 10.14
C VAL A 16 26.22 17.52 9.55
N ALA A 17 27.32 18.20 9.87
CA ALA A 17 27.60 19.54 9.36
C ALA A 17 28.53 19.51 8.14
N GLY A 18 27.99 19.28 6.94
CA GLY A 18 28.77 19.35 5.71
C GLY A 18 27.95 19.22 4.43
N CYS A 19 27.17 20.27 4.11
CA CYS A 19 26.85 20.79 2.77
C CYS A 19 25.50 21.53 2.78
N GLY A 20 25.51 22.80 3.20
CA GLY A 20 24.42 23.73 2.91
C GLY A 20 24.56 24.24 1.48
N GLY A 21 23.70 23.77 0.58
CA GLY A 21 23.51 24.30 -0.76
C GLY A 21 22.24 25.13 -0.82
N SER A 22 22.36 26.41 -1.14
CA SER A 22 21.28 27.39 -1.16
C SER A 22 20.14 27.03 -2.12
N ALA A 23 18.95 26.77 -1.57
CA ALA A 23 17.71 26.67 -2.33
C ALA A 23 17.27 28.07 -2.79
N THR A 24 17.64 28.46 -4.01
CA THR A 24 17.07 29.64 -4.69
C THR A 24 16.93 29.36 -6.18
N ARG A 25 16.05 28.41 -6.54
CA ARG A 25 15.58 28.24 -7.94
C ARG A 25 14.38 27.30 -8.08
N GLN A 26 13.29 27.54 -7.35
CA GLN A 26 12.05 26.79 -7.58
C GLN A 26 10.77 27.65 -7.57
N GLN A 27 10.92 28.97 -7.70
CA GLN A 27 9.80 29.92 -7.67
C GLN A 27 9.38 30.47 -9.05
N GLN A 28 9.72 29.77 -10.14
CA GLN A 28 9.44 30.31 -11.49
C GLN A 28 8.83 29.32 -12.48
N GLN A 29 8.18 28.26 -11.98
CA GLN A 29 7.47 27.29 -12.82
C GLN A 29 6.10 26.90 -12.21
N GLU A 30 5.40 27.87 -11.61
CA GLU A 30 3.97 27.80 -11.30
C GLU A 30 3.16 28.63 -12.31
N ALA A 31 3.40 28.40 -13.61
CA ALA A 31 2.58 28.95 -14.67
C ALA A 31 1.82 27.82 -15.36
N SER A 32 0.49 27.83 -15.15
CA SER A 32 -0.61 27.04 -15.74
C SER A 32 -0.68 25.53 -15.47
N ALA A 33 -1.03 25.15 -14.23
CA ALA A 33 -1.48 23.79 -13.88
C ALA A 33 -2.96 23.49 -14.24
N ASN A 34 -3.59 24.32 -15.08
CA ASN A 34 -5.04 24.26 -15.35
C ASN A 34 -5.42 23.90 -16.80
N GLU A 35 -4.48 23.51 -17.66
CA GLU A 35 -4.80 23.11 -19.05
C GLU A 35 -4.69 21.58 -19.20
N THR A 36 -5.83 20.91 -19.39
CA THR A 36 -5.89 19.46 -19.66
C THR A 36 -5.32 19.13 -21.05
N LEU A 37 -5.48 20.03 -22.03
CA LEU A 37 -4.92 19.91 -23.37
C LEU A 37 -3.49 20.49 -23.40
N VAL A 38 -2.50 19.65 -23.68
CA VAL A 38 -1.07 20.04 -23.72
C VAL A 38 -0.62 20.42 -25.13
N HIS A 39 -1.05 19.63 -26.12
CA HIS A 39 -0.66 19.83 -27.51
C HIS A 39 -1.80 19.40 -28.44
N GLN A 40 -1.92 20.07 -29.59
CA GLN A 40 -2.86 19.70 -30.63
C GLN A 40 -2.24 19.90 -32.02
N GLU A 41 -2.57 19.00 -32.93
CA GLU A 41 -2.17 19.05 -34.33
C GLU A 41 -3.36 18.73 -35.23
N THR A 42 -3.46 19.44 -36.36
CA THR A 42 -4.46 19.13 -37.39
C THR A 42 -3.94 18.03 -38.30
N VAL A 43 -4.68 16.92 -38.38
CA VAL A 43 -4.34 15.84 -39.32
C VAL A 43 -4.69 16.29 -40.74
N SER A 44 -3.71 16.24 -41.65
CA SER A 44 -3.85 16.55 -43.07
C SER A 44 -3.76 15.26 -43.90
N GLY A 45 -4.71 15.02 -44.82
CA GLY A 45 -4.72 13.82 -45.67
C GLY A 45 -6.08 13.13 -45.74
N ASP A 46 -6.09 11.80 -45.91
CA ASP A 46 -7.30 10.98 -45.95
C ASP A 46 -7.99 10.97 -44.57
N LEU A 47 -9.10 11.69 -44.48
CA LEU A 47 -9.98 11.72 -43.31
C LEU A 47 -11.14 10.73 -43.50
N PRO A 48 -11.74 10.20 -42.42
CA PRO A 48 -12.99 9.47 -42.51
C PRO A 48 -14.05 10.25 -43.29
N ALA A 49 -14.90 9.57 -44.05
CA ALA A 49 -15.77 10.23 -45.02
C ALA A 49 -16.68 11.30 -44.37
N ASP A 50 -17.20 10.99 -43.18
CA ASP A 50 -18.11 11.84 -42.41
C ASP A 50 -17.39 12.84 -41.46
N ALA A 51 -16.05 12.87 -41.46
CA ALA A 51 -15.27 13.80 -40.65
C ALA A 51 -15.01 15.12 -41.42
N ALA A 52 -15.41 16.25 -40.84
CA ALA A 52 -15.03 17.59 -41.32
C ALA A 52 -13.56 17.90 -41.02
N GLY A 53 -13.01 17.31 -39.97
CA GLY A 53 -11.63 17.48 -39.54
C GLY A 53 -11.28 16.52 -38.41
N VAL A 54 -9.99 16.24 -38.28
CA VAL A 54 -9.43 15.45 -37.18
C VAL A 54 -8.32 16.24 -36.51
N ARG A 55 -8.29 16.18 -35.18
CA ARG A 55 -7.25 16.77 -34.35
C ARG A 55 -6.58 15.68 -33.54
N ARG A 56 -5.26 15.53 -33.68
CA ARG A 56 -4.48 14.69 -32.78
C ARG A 56 -4.13 15.54 -31.56
N ILE A 57 -4.36 15.01 -30.38
CA ILE A 57 -4.18 15.72 -29.12
C ILE A 57 -3.20 14.98 -28.22
N THR A 58 -2.46 15.73 -27.41
CA THR A 58 -1.82 15.23 -26.19
C THR A 58 -2.50 15.93 -25.02
N TYR A 59 -2.95 15.16 -24.04
CA TYR A 59 -3.63 15.67 -22.86
C TYR A 59 -3.05 15.04 -21.59
N LEU A 60 -3.19 15.76 -20.49
CA LEU A 60 -2.84 15.24 -19.17
C LEU A 60 -3.94 14.31 -18.70
N SER A 61 -3.55 13.12 -18.29
CA SER A 61 -4.39 12.12 -17.64
C SER A 61 -3.75 11.68 -16.33
N ARG A 62 -4.44 10.81 -15.61
CA ARG A 62 -3.93 10.17 -14.42
C ARG A 62 -3.79 8.65 -14.57
N SER A 63 -2.71 8.11 -14.03
CA SER A 63 -2.51 6.67 -13.80
C SER A 63 -3.36 6.22 -12.62
N GLY A 64 -4.18 5.18 -12.80
CA GLY A 64 -4.97 4.53 -11.73
C GLY A 64 -4.14 3.65 -10.80
N ILE A 65 -2.84 3.50 -11.09
CA ILE A 65 -1.91 2.66 -10.35
C ILE A 65 -1.24 3.44 -9.22
N ASP A 66 -0.66 4.60 -9.54
CA ASP A 66 0.24 5.36 -8.65
C ASP A 66 -0.10 6.86 -8.58
N ASP A 67 -1.20 7.26 -9.22
CA ASP A 67 -1.67 8.63 -9.36
C ASP A 67 -0.70 9.58 -10.07
N SER A 68 0.31 9.05 -10.75
CA SER A 68 1.18 9.87 -11.57
C SER A 68 0.39 10.56 -12.68
N THR A 69 0.75 11.81 -12.95
CA THR A 69 0.24 12.52 -14.13
C THR A 69 0.90 11.93 -15.37
N THR A 70 0.08 11.54 -16.34
CA THR A 70 0.55 10.89 -17.57
C THR A 70 0.15 11.71 -18.79
N HIS A 71 1.04 11.76 -19.78
CA HIS A 71 0.75 12.39 -21.06
C HIS A 71 0.17 11.32 -21.97
N VAL A 72 -1.10 11.47 -22.31
CA VAL A 72 -1.83 10.52 -23.15
C VAL A 72 -2.15 11.20 -24.47
N THR A 73 -1.99 10.49 -25.58
CA THR A 73 -2.42 11.00 -26.88
C THR A 73 -3.82 10.49 -27.21
N GLY A 74 -4.47 11.17 -28.13
CA GLY A 74 -5.76 10.75 -28.64
C GLY A 74 -6.11 11.53 -29.90
N SER A 75 -7.30 11.29 -30.42
CA SER A 75 -7.83 11.98 -31.59
C SER A 75 -9.25 12.47 -31.35
N VAL A 76 -9.55 13.68 -31.83
CA VAL A 76 -10.88 14.29 -31.79
C VAL A 76 -11.37 14.45 -33.22
N TYR A 77 -12.54 13.89 -33.51
CA TYR A 77 -13.18 13.86 -34.82
C TYR A 77 -14.39 14.80 -34.82
N LEU A 78 -14.43 15.70 -35.80
CA LEU A 78 -15.50 16.67 -35.97
C LEU A 78 -16.48 16.19 -37.04
N PRO A 79 -17.80 16.17 -36.79
CA PRO A 79 -18.77 15.77 -37.80
C PRO A 79 -18.92 16.86 -38.88
N ARG A 80 -19.35 16.46 -40.08
CA ARG A 80 -19.69 17.40 -41.18
C ARG A 80 -21.02 18.14 -40.98
N THR A 81 -21.89 17.62 -40.12
CA THR A 81 -23.17 18.27 -39.79
C THR A 81 -22.92 19.55 -38.99
N PRO A 82 -23.71 20.63 -39.19
CA PRO A 82 -23.60 21.82 -38.36
C PRO A 82 -23.98 21.54 -36.89
N ALA A 83 -23.45 22.35 -35.97
CA ALA A 83 -23.72 22.23 -34.55
C ALA A 83 -25.21 22.42 -34.26
N PRO A 84 -25.86 21.50 -33.51
CA PRO A 84 -27.24 21.69 -33.10
C PRO A 84 -27.34 22.81 -32.05
N PRO A 85 -28.55 23.37 -31.79
CA PRO A 85 -28.77 24.29 -30.68
C PRO A 85 -28.32 23.67 -29.35
N GLY A 86 -27.38 24.32 -28.65
CA GLY A 86 -26.77 23.80 -27.42
C GLY A 86 -25.41 23.10 -27.62
N GLY A 87 -24.91 23.02 -28.86
CA GLY A 87 -23.61 22.45 -29.20
C GLY A 87 -23.64 20.95 -29.47
N TYR A 88 -22.57 20.41 -30.06
CA TYR A 88 -22.43 18.99 -30.32
C TYR A 88 -22.37 18.18 -29.03
N HIS A 89 -23.20 17.15 -28.89
CA HIS A 89 -22.93 16.12 -27.89
C HIS A 89 -21.60 15.43 -28.19
N VAL A 90 -20.87 15.11 -27.13
CA VAL A 90 -19.57 14.42 -27.23
C VAL A 90 -19.75 12.94 -26.88
N VAL A 91 -19.11 12.09 -27.66
CA VAL A 91 -18.99 10.66 -27.37
C VAL A 91 -17.52 10.36 -27.09
N ALA A 92 -17.21 9.94 -25.87
CA ALA A 92 -15.91 9.39 -25.52
C ALA A 92 -15.87 7.92 -25.92
N TYR A 93 -15.17 7.61 -27.00
CA TYR A 93 -15.10 6.27 -27.55
C TYR A 93 -13.79 5.58 -27.19
N GLY A 94 -13.87 4.54 -26.36
CA GLY A 94 -12.76 3.66 -26.04
C GLY A 94 -12.64 2.51 -27.04
N PRO A 95 -11.59 2.43 -27.86
CA PRO A 95 -11.44 1.33 -28.80
C PRO A 95 -10.84 0.09 -28.12
N ALA A 96 -10.99 -1.07 -28.76
CA ALA A 96 -10.13 -2.22 -28.48
C ALA A 96 -8.68 -1.92 -28.89
N THR A 97 -7.72 -2.51 -28.19
CA THR A 97 -6.28 -2.34 -28.47
C THR A 97 -5.74 -3.51 -29.31
N ALA A 98 -4.68 -3.26 -30.08
CA ALA A 98 -4.07 -4.26 -30.97
C ALA A 98 -2.83 -4.94 -30.37
N GLY A 99 -2.37 -4.45 -29.21
CA GLY A 99 -1.15 -4.86 -28.51
C GLY A 99 -0.83 -3.88 -27.39
N SER A 100 0.28 -4.10 -26.69
CA SER A 100 0.68 -3.32 -25.50
C SER A 100 1.80 -2.32 -25.78
N GLY A 101 2.34 -2.30 -27.01
CA GLY A 101 3.43 -1.43 -27.41
C GLY A 101 2.99 -0.06 -27.92
N PRO A 102 3.94 0.89 -28.05
CA PRO A 102 3.68 2.16 -28.74
C PRO A 102 3.20 1.93 -30.18
N GLY A 103 2.21 2.71 -30.60
CA GLY A 103 1.56 2.58 -31.91
C GLY A 103 0.45 1.52 -31.97
N CYS A 104 0.13 0.86 -30.85
CA CYS A 104 -0.90 -0.19 -30.80
C CYS A 104 -2.31 0.30 -30.44
N ALA A 105 -2.48 1.61 -30.26
CA ALA A 105 -3.78 2.25 -30.27
C ALA A 105 -4.43 2.08 -31.65
N ARG A 106 -5.62 1.48 -31.68
CA ARG A 106 -6.32 1.15 -32.93
C ARG A 106 -7.72 1.79 -32.95
N PRO A 107 -7.86 3.05 -33.40
CA PRO A 107 -9.18 3.61 -33.63
C PRO A 107 -9.95 2.74 -34.64
N GLN A 108 -11.23 2.49 -34.41
CA GLN A 108 -12.09 1.71 -35.31
C GLN A 108 -12.85 2.65 -36.25
N PRO A 109 -12.52 2.71 -37.55
CA PRO A 109 -13.11 3.67 -38.48
C PRO A 109 -14.62 3.56 -38.59
N ASP A 110 -15.16 2.34 -38.70
CA ASP A 110 -16.60 2.11 -38.86
C ASP A 110 -17.43 2.65 -37.70
N THR A 111 -16.95 2.48 -36.46
CA THR A 111 -17.62 2.99 -35.25
C THR A 111 -17.56 4.52 -35.21
N ILE A 112 -16.40 5.09 -35.51
CA ILE A 112 -16.21 6.55 -35.57
C ILE A 112 -17.12 7.17 -36.65
N GLU A 113 -17.16 6.60 -37.84
CA GLU A 113 -18.01 7.07 -38.95
C GLU A 113 -19.49 7.02 -38.59
N ARG A 114 -19.97 5.94 -37.94
CA ARG A 114 -21.36 5.85 -37.47
C ARG A 114 -21.71 6.93 -36.45
N LEU A 115 -20.82 7.21 -35.50
CA LEU A 115 -21.02 8.26 -34.49
C LEU A 115 -21.00 9.67 -35.12
N LEU A 116 -20.08 9.92 -36.06
CA LEU A 116 -20.01 11.19 -36.80
C LEU A 116 -21.26 11.41 -37.65
N LYS A 117 -21.74 10.37 -38.33
CA LYS A 117 -22.97 10.39 -39.11
C LYS A 117 -24.22 10.64 -38.25
N ALA A 118 -24.19 10.22 -36.98
CA ALA A 118 -25.20 10.54 -35.99
C ALA A 118 -25.09 11.98 -35.43
N GLY A 119 -24.08 12.76 -35.85
CA GLY A 119 -23.92 14.17 -35.50
C GLY A 119 -23.12 14.44 -34.23
N TYR A 120 -22.33 13.47 -33.75
CA TYR A 120 -21.54 13.61 -32.53
C TYR A 120 -20.10 14.05 -32.81
N VAL A 121 -19.52 14.83 -31.88
CA VAL A 121 -18.07 14.96 -31.77
C VAL A 121 -17.55 13.70 -31.07
N VAL A 122 -16.54 13.06 -31.64
CA VAL A 122 -15.99 11.81 -31.09
C VAL A 122 -14.57 12.05 -30.61
N THR A 123 -14.29 11.73 -29.35
CA THR A 123 -12.92 11.70 -28.82
C THR A 123 -12.50 10.27 -28.57
N VAL A 124 -11.29 9.92 -29.00
CA VAL A 124 -10.75 8.56 -28.96
C VAL A 124 -9.39 8.63 -28.30
N PRO A 125 -9.23 8.14 -27.05
CA PRO A 125 -7.92 8.05 -26.42
C PRO A 125 -7.09 6.95 -27.08
N ASP A 126 -5.79 7.16 -27.19
CA ASP A 126 -4.85 6.08 -27.53
C ASP A 126 -4.65 5.14 -26.32
N TYR A 127 -5.02 5.58 -25.11
CA TYR A 127 -4.62 5.05 -23.81
C TYR A 127 -3.15 5.31 -23.46
N GLN A 128 -2.88 5.39 -22.15
CA GLN A 128 -1.55 5.53 -21.61
C GLN A 128 -0.60 4.48 -22.19
N GLY A 129 0.57 4.92 -22.65
CA GLY A 129 1.66 4.06 -23.15
C GLY A 129 1.50 3.52 -24.57
N LEU A 130 0.32 3.60 -25.18
CA LEU A 130 0.10 3.16 -26.57
C LEU A 130 0.32 4.28 -27.60
N GLY A 131 0.20 5.52 -27.17
CA GLY A 131 0.46 6.71 -27.97
C GLY A 131 1.94 7.12 -28.04
N ASP A 132 2.26 8.12 -28.86
CA ASP A 132 3.58 8.78 -28.88
C ASP A 132 3.40 10.25 -28.44
N PRO A 133 3.58 10.56 -27.14
CA PRO A 133 3.39 11.93 -26.64
C PRO A 133 4.52 12.84 -27.13
N ALA A 134 4.17 14.06 -27.55
CA ALA A 134 5.13 15.05 -28.06
C ALA A 134 6.26 15.42 -27.06
N ALA A 135 6.08 15.10 -25.77
CA ALA A 135 7.01 15.41 -24.68
C ALA A 135 8.07 14.31 -24.40
N GLY A 136 8.15 13.24 -25.19
CA GLY A 136 9.27 12.29 -25.19
C GLY A 136 9.38 11.34 -23.99
N THR A 137 8.45 11.38 -23.02
CA THR A 137 8.38 10.37 -21.94
C THR A 137 7.45 9.24 -22.36
N ARG A 138 8.02 8.10 -22.77
CA ARG A 138 7.23 6.90 -23.08
C ARG A 138 6.98 6.11 -21.80
N LEU A 139 5.70 5.92 -21.50
CA LEU A 139 5.24 5.04 -20.42
C LEU A 139 4.86 3.67 -20.99
N TYR A 140 4.85 2.65 -20.14
CA TYR A 140 4.25 1.36 -20.51
C TYR A 140 2.72 1.48 -20.57
N HIS A 141 2.07 0.57 -21.30
CA HIS A 141 0.62 0.44 -21.27
C HIS A 141 0.19 -0.46 -20.11
N PRO A 142 -0.56 0.04 -19.13
CA PRO A 142 -1.11 -0.78 -18.05
C PRO A 142 -2.32 -1.57 -18.57
N ALA A 143 -2.04 -2.61 -19.37
CA ALA A 143 -3.06 -3.46 -19.95
C ALA A 143 -3.98 -4.01 -18.85
N LEU A 144 -5.29 -3.94 -19.09
CA LEU A 144 -6.36 -4.32 -18.17
C LEU A 144 -6.52 -3.44 -16.92
N ASP A 145 -5.71 -2.42 -16.65
CA ASP A 145 -6.02 -1.53 -15.53
C ASP A 145 -7.27 -0.67 -15.83
N SER A 146 -8.41 -1.10 -15.29
CA SER A 146 -9.72 -0.51 -15.56
C SER A 146 -9.80 0.95 -15.10
N THR A 147 -9.14 1.28 -13.99
CA THR A 147 -9.10 2.64 -13.43
C THR A 147 -8.33 3.61 -14.33
N THR A 148 -7.12 3.26 -14.76
CA THR A 148 -6.33 4.08 -15.70
C THR A 148 -7.07 4.29 -17.01
N ALA A 149 -7.63 3.22 -17.57
CA ALA A 149 -8.37 3.31 -18.83
C ALA A 149 -9.62 4.21 -18.70
N GLY A 150 -10.30 4.15 -17.55
CA GLY A 150 -11.40 5.05 -17.20
C GLY A 150 -10.96 6.53 -17.14
N TYR A 151 -9.87 6.85 -16.44
CA TYR A 151 -9.32 8.22 -16.41
C TYR A 151 -8.94 8.72 -17.80
N ASN A 152 -8.26 7.89 -18.61
CA ASN A 152 -7.87 8.26 -19.97
C ASN A 152 -9.07 8.68 -20.82
N LEU A 153 -10.23 8.02 -20.67
CA LEU A 153 -11.48 8.41 -21.36
C LEU A 153 -12.08 9.72 -20.83
N ILE A 154 -12.12 9.92 -19.51
CA ILE A 154 -12.64 11.15 -18.92
C ILE A 154 -11.80 12.35 -19.36
N ASP A 155 -10.49 12.24 -19.31
CA ASP A 155 -9.58 13.34 -19.65
C ASP A 155 -9.51 13.59 -21.17
N ALA A 156 -9.71 12.56 -22.00
CA ALA A 156 -9.89 12.74 -23.44
C ALA A 156 -11.16 13.54 -23.77
N MET A 157 -12.24 13.35 -23.01
CA MET A 157 -13.46 14.17 -23.13
C MET A 157 -13.18 15.62 -22.75
N ARG A 158 -12.49 15.87 -21.63
CA ARG A 158 -12.11 17.23 -21.20
C ARG A 158 -11.29 17.93 -22.28
N ALA A 159 -10.27 17.27 -22.79
CA ALA A 159 -9.43 17.81 -23.86
C ALA A 159 -10.24 18.10 -25.14
N ALA A 160 -11.22 17.25 -25.49
CA ALA A 160 -12.09 17.49 -26.64
C ALA A 160 -13.01 18.70 -26.44
N LYS A 161 -13.52 18.92 -25.22
CA LYS A 161 -14.32 20.08 -24.88
C LYS A 161 -13.52 21.38 -24.96
N ASP A 162 -12.28 21.37 -24.46
CA ASP A 162 -11.38 22.52 -24.53
C ASP A 162 -11.01 22.85 -25.99
N LEU A 163 -10.83 21.81 -26.81
CA LEU A 163 -10.48 21.91 -28.22
C LEU A 163 -11.64 22.41 -29.09
N VAL A 164 -12.88 22.03 -28.78
CA VAL A 164 -14.07 22.28 -29.60
C VAL A 164 -15.09 23.08 -28.78
N PRO A 165 -15.04 24.43 -28.81
CA PRO A 165 -15.91 25.28 -27.99
C PRO A 165 -17.41 25.11 -28.25
N GLU A 166 -17.77 24.58 -29.42
CA GLU A 166 -19.16 24.32 -29.84
C GLU A 166 -19.72 23.00 -29.29
N THR A 167 -19.09 22.40 -28.25
CA THR A 167 -19.56 21.17 -27.62
C THR A 167 -20.56 21.42 -26.48
N SER A 168 -21.54 20.54 -26.38
CA SER A 168 -22.48 20.47 -25.27
C SER A 168 -21.78 19.96 -24.01
N PRO A 169 -22.17 20.39 -22.80
CA PRO A 169 -21.66 19.79 -21.56
C PRO A 169 -22.13 18.34 -21.40
N VAL A 170 -23.20 17.93 -22.09
CA VAL A 170 -23.82 16.60 -21.96
C VAL A 170 -23.16 15.60 -22.92
N TRP A 171 -22.75 14.46 -22.39
CA TRP A 171 -21.96 13.46 -23.11
C TRP A 171 -22.24 12.03 -22.65
N VAL A 172 -21.77 11.07 -23.43
CA VAL A 172 -21.79 9.62 -23.11
C VAL A 172 -20.44 8.99 -23.40
N ALA A 173 -20.18 7.84 -22.81
CA ALA A 173 -19.03 7.00 -23.15
C ALA A 173 -19.48 5.70 -23.81
N ILE A 174 -18.69 5.20 -24.75
CA ILE A 174 -18.88 3.89 -25.37
C ILE A 174 -17.52 3.22 -25.53
N GLY A 175 -17.46 1.89 -25.45
CA GLY A 175 -16.26 1.21 -25.91
C GLY A 175 -16.42 -0.28 -26.12
N ASP A 176 -15.42 -0.84 -26.81
CA ASP A 176 -15.34 -2.24 -27.20
C ASP A 176 -14.22 -2.96 -26.46
N VAL A 177 -14.50 -4.15 -25.92
CA VAL A 177 -13.49 -5.01 -25.28
C VAL A 177 -12.81 -4.28 -24.11
N GLN A 178 -11.54 -3.85 -24.26
CA GLN A 178 -10.85 -3.01 -23.27
C GLN A 178 -11.50 -1.63 -23.14
N GLY A 179 -12.00 -1.07 -24.24
CA GLY A 179 -12.79 0.15 -24.20
C GLY A 179 -14.14 -0.04 -23.51
N GLY A 180 -14.74 -1.24 -23.59
CA GLY A 180 -15.96 -1.58 -22.88
C GLY A 180 -15.74 -1.63 -21.36
N GLN A 181 -14.60 -2.18 -20.94
CA GLN A 181 -14.12 -2.13 -19.56
C GLN A 181 -13.88 -0.68 -19.12
N ALA A 182 -13.22 0.12 -19.96
CA ALA A 182 -12.92 1.52 -19.67
C ALA A 182 -14.18 2.38 -19.55
N ALA A 183 -15.19 2.17 -20.41
CA ALA A 183 -16.48 2.86 -20.36
C ALA A 183 -17.28 2.52 -19.10
N TRP A 184 -17.23 1.25 -18.65
CA TRP A 184 -17.84 0.84 -17.40
C TRP A 184 -17.12 1.46 -16.20
N ALA A 185 -15.79 1.31 -16.11
CA ALA A 185 -14.98 1.87 -15.03
C ALA A 185 -15.14 3.40 -14.92
N LEU A 186 -15.18 4.09 -16.06
CA LEU A 186 -15.48 5.52 -16.12
C LEU A 186 -16.82 5.86 -15.44
N ASN A 187 -17.85 5.04 -15.62
CA ASN A 187 -19.16 5.25 -15.00
C ASN A 187 -19.12 5.08 -13.48
N GLU A 188 -18.24 4.22 -12.96
CA GLU A 188 -17.98 4.08 -11.53
C GLU A 188 -17.15 5.25 -10.95
N LEU A 189 -16.34 5.92 -11.79
CA LEU A 189 -15.40 6.98 -11.39
C LEU A 189 -15.94 8.42 -11.53
N ALA A 190 -16.94 8.65 -12.40
CA ALA A 190 -17.31 9.98 -12.91
C ALA A 190 -17.56 11.07 -11.84
N ASP A 191 -18.25 10.74 -10.75
CA ASP A 191 -18.59 11.71 -9.70
C ASP A 191 -17.40 12.05 -8.79
N ASN A 192 -16.56 11.06 -8.48
CA ASN A 192 -15.38 11.23 -7.64
C ASN A 192 -14.25 11.96 -8.39
N TYR A 193 -14.23 11.88 -9.71
CA TYR A 193 -13.24 12.56 -10.56
C TYR A 193 -13.65 13.98 -10.97
N GLY A 194 -14.79 14.50 -10.49
CA GLY A 194 -15.16 15.92 -10.56
C GLY A 194 -15.80 16.37 -11.87
N PHE A 195 -16.39 15.48 -12.66
CA PHE A 195 -17.01 15.85 -13.94
C PHE A 195 -18.51 15.53 -14.00
N GLN A 196 -19.35 16.55 -13.88
CA GLN A 196 -20.79 16.44 -13.99
C GLN A 196 -21.22 16.50 -15.46
N SER A 197 -22.33 15.81 -15.81
CA SER A 197 -23.01 15.77 -17.14
C SER A 197 -22.81 14.51 -18.00
N LEU A 198 -22.22 13.44 -17.47
CA LEU A 198 -22.34 12.10 -18.07
C LEU A 198 -23.82 11.68 -18.04
N ARG A 199 -24.33 11.08 -19.13
CA ARG A 199 -25.72 10.58 -19.20
C ARG A 199 -25.87 9.07 -19.23
N GLY A 200 -24.79 8.36 -19.53
CA GLY A 200 -24.75 6.91 -19.52
C GLY A 200 -23.54 6.38 -20.27
N THR A 201 -23.31 5.08 -20.14
CA THR A 201 -22.21 4.38 -20.80
C THR A 201 -22.69 3.15 -21.57
N VAL A 202 -21.99 2.82 -22.64
CA VAL A 202 -22.23 1.62 -23.45
C VAL A 202 -20.97 0.76 -23.43
N SER A 203 -21.11 -0.48 -22.96
CA SER A 203 -20.02 -1.45 -22.86
C SER A 203 -20.29 -2.63 -23.80
N LEU A 204 -19.53 -2.71 -24.89
CA LEU A 204 -19.63 -3.76 -25.91
C LEU A 204 -18.54 -4.81 -25.68
N SER A 205 -18.94 -6.08 -25.51
CA SER A 205 -18.08 -7.21 -25.10
C SER A 205 -17.06 -6.84 -24.02
N PRO A 206 -17.46 -6.23 -22.88
CA PRO A 206 -16.51 -5.66 -21.95
C PRO A 206 -15.67 -6.73 -21.26
N LEU A 207 -14.38 -6.42 -21.04
CA LEU A 207 -13.49 -7.15 -20.13
C LEU A 207 -13.87 -6.88 -18.67
N ALA A 208 -15.11 -7.22 -18.29
CA ALA A 208 -15.72 -6.85 -17.02
C ALA A 208 -15.40 -7.83 -15.89
N ASP A 209 -15.31 -9.13 -16.13
CA ASP A 209 -14.88 -10.10 -15.11
C ASP A 209 -13.74 -10.93 -15.68
N LEU A 210 -12.57 -10.82 -15.07
CA LEU A 210 -11.35 -11.50 -15.52
C LEU A 210 -10.90 -12.58 -14.53
N SER A 211 -11.71 -12.87 -13.51
CA SER A 211 -11.36 -13.82 -12.45
C SER A 211 -11.03 -15.23 -12.98
N GLY A 212 -11.73 -15.67 -14.03
CA GLY A 212 -11.51 -16.97 -14.65
C GLY A 212 -10.26 -17.07 -15.52
N LEU A 213 -9.54 -15.97 -15.78
CA LEU A 213 -8.37 -15.96 -16.67
C LEU A 213 -7.17 -16.70 -16.03
N ALA A 214 -6.96 -16.51 -14.73
CA ALA A 214 -5.94 -17.26 -13.98
C ALA A 214 -6.21 -18.77 -13.97
N ASP A 215 -7.46 -19.14 -13.76
CA ASP A 215 -7.87 -20.55 -13.70
C ASP A 215 -7.77 -21.21 -15.07
N ALA A 216 -8.16 -20.51 -16.13
CA ALA A 216 -7.97 -20.99 -17.50
C ALA A 216 -6.48 -21.18 -17.85
N ALA A 217 -5.59 -20.31 -17.34
CA ALA A 217 -4.14 -20.48 -17.50
C ALA A 217 -3.62 -21.70 -16.73
N ALA A 218 -4.06 -21.89 -15.49
CA ALA A 218 -3.72 -23.06 -14.69
C ALA A 218 -4.21 -24.37 -15.33
N ASP A 219 -5.44 -24.40 -15.79
CA ASP A 219 -6.06 -25.58 -16.40
C ASP A 219 -5.57 -25.84 -17.83
N GLY A 220 -4.88 -24.87 -18.44
CA GLY A 220 -4.38 -24.98 -19.80
C GLY A 220 -5.47 -24.85 -20.87
N THR A 221 -6.54 -24.12 -20.57
CA THR A 221 -7.75 -23.99 -21.39
C THR A 221 -7.91 -22.60 -22.03
N LEU A 222 -6.90 -21.72 -21.90
CA LEU A 222 -6.89 -20.40 -22.56
C LEU A 222 -7.13 -20.52 -24.06
N THR A 223 -8.10 -19.75 -24.57
CA THR A 223 -8.31 -19.57 -26.01
C THR A 223 -7.16 -18.75 -26.63
N PRO A 224 -6.92 -18.82 -27.96
CA PRO A 224 -5.89 -17.99 -28.61
C PRO A 224 -6.06 -16.48 -28.37
N GLU A 225 -7.30 -16.00 -28.24
CA GLU A 225 -7.63 -14.63 -27.87
C GLU A 225 -7.23 -14.33 -26.43
N GLN A 226 -7.57 -15.22 -25.49
CA GLN A 226 -7.20 -15.09 -24.08
C GLN A 226 -5.70 -15.20 -23.85
N GLN A 227 -4.97 -16.01 -24.61
CA GLN A 227 -3.51 -16.08 -24.54
C GLN A 227 -2.87 -14.72 -24.82
N ARG A 228 -3.33 -14.00 -25.86
CA ARG A 228 -2.85 -12.66 -26.19
C ARG A 228 -3.15 -11.65 -25.08
N LEU A 229 -4.38 -11.71 -24.54
CA LEU A 229 -4.78 -10.86 -23.41
C LEU A 229 -3.91 -11.11 -22.18
N TYR A 230 -3.71 -12.38 -21.86
CA TYR A 230 -2.94 -12.83 -20.71
C TYR A 230 -1.47 -12.40 -20.81
N ILE A 231 -0.83 -12.60 -21.96
CA ILE A 231 0.54 -12.13 -22.23
C ILE A 231 0.66 -10.60 -22.04
N SER A 232 -0.31 -9.86 -22.56
CA SER A 232 -0.37 -8.40 -22.42
C SER A 232 -0.48 -7.97 -20.96
N TYR A 233 -1.29 -8.69 -20.18
CA TYR A 233 -1.48 -8.44 -18.76
C TYR A 233 -0.23 -8.77 -17.92
N LEU A 234 0.41 -9.91 -18.20
CA LEU A 234 1.67 -10.28 -17.54
C LEU A 234 2.76 -9.22 -17.79
N ALA A 235 2.82 -8.66 -19.01
CA ALA A 235 3.73 -7.57 -19.33
C ALA A 235 3.42 -6.29 -18.54
N ALA A 236 2.14 -5.96 -18.39
CA ALA A 236 1.70 -4.83 -17.59
C ALA A 236 2.06 -5.02 -16.12
N LEU A 237 1.76 -6.18 -15.52
CA LEU A 237 2.12 -6.48 -14.13
C LEU A 237 3.63 -6.43 -13.89
N ALA A 238 4.44 -6.96 -14.81
CA ALA A 238 5.90 -6.90 -14.70
C ALA A 238 6.45 -5.47 -14.81
N ALA A 239 5.78 -4.61 -15.59
CA ALA A 239 6.15 -3.20 -15.73
C ALA A 239 5.68 -2.35 -14.53
N GLU A 240 4.51 -2.68 -13.97
CA GLU A 240 3.89 -2.04 -12.81
C GLU A 240 4.62 -2.37 -11.51
N TYR A 241 4.86 -3.67 -11.27
CA TYR A 241 5.38 -4.21 -10.01
C TYR A 241 6.84 -4.67 -10.17
N GLN A 242 7.71 -3.75 -10.59
CA GLN A 242 9.12 -4.06 -10.85
C GLN A 242 9.83 -4.56 -9.59
N GLY A 243 10.34 -5.79 -9.64
CA GLY A 243 11.02 -6.45 -8.52
C GLY A 243 10.09 -7.24 -7.60
N GLU A 244 8.77 -7.10 -7.73
CA GLU A 244 7.76 -7.78 -6.93
C GLU A 244 6.99 -8.84 -7.74
N PHE A 245 6.75 -8.61 -9.04
CA PHE A 245 6.12 -9.58 -9.93
C PHE A 245 7.17 -10.37 -10.73
N HIS A 246 7.38 -11.63 -10.37
CA HIS A 246 8.31 -12.51 -11.07
C HIS A 246 7.70 -13.06 -12.36
N LEU A 247 7.93 -12.34 -13.47
CA LEU A 247 7.32 -12.63 -14.76
C LEU A 247 7.51 -14.07 -15.26
N ASP A 248 8.67 -14.67 -15.00
CA ASP A 248 9.01 -16.03 -15.46
C ASP A 248 8.30 -17.14 -14.66
N ASP A 249 7.56 -16.81 -13.59
CA ASP A 249 6.62 -17.74 -12.96
C ASP A 249 5.39 -18.02 -13.83
N TYR A 250 5.14 -17.19 -14.85
CA TYR A 250 3.91 -17.24 -15.65
C TYR A 250 4.17 -17.44 -17.14
N ARG A 251 5.43 -17.41 -17.58
CA ARG A 251 5.79 -17.58 -18.98
C ARG A 251 7.02 -18.47 -19.16
N ARG A 252 7.03 -19.26 -20.23
CA ARG A 252 8.18 -20.06 -20.66
C ARG A 252 8.11 -20.41 -22.15
N GLY A 253 9.10 -21.14 -22.63
CA GLY A 253 9.14 -21.66 -24.00
C GLY A 253 8.97 -20.59 -25.09
N ALA A 254 8.04 -20.80 -26.01
CA ALA A 254 7.81 -19.92 -27.17
C ALA A 254 7.41 -18.49 -26.74
N VAL A 255 6.73 -18.34 -25.60
CA VAL A 255 6.29 -17.04 -25.08
C VAL A 255 7.49 -16.18 -24.69
N THR A 256 8.44 -16.75 -23.96
CA THR A 256 9.67 -16.04 -23.57
C THR A 256 10.55 -15.74 -24.78
N GLN A 257 10.65 -16.67 -25.75
CA GLN A 257 11.49 -16.52 -26.95
C GLN A 257 11.00 -15.43 -27.91
N HIS A 258 9.69 -15.19 -27.95
CA HIS A 258 9.05 -14.29 -28.90
C HIS A 258 8.27 -13.14 -28.22
N TRP A 259 8.67 -12.78 -26.99
CA TRP A 259 7.95 -11.84 -26.14
C TRP A 259 7.59 -10.51 -26.82
N ASP A 260 8.57 -9.84 -27.44
CA ASP A 260 8.36 -8.53 -28.07
C ASP A 260 7.45 -8.62 -29.30
N LEU A 261 7.55 -9.71 -30.07
CA LEU A 261 6.69 -9.97 -31.23
C LEU A 261 5.23 -10.19 -30.80
N LEU A 262 5.04 -10.87 -29.66
CA LEU A 262 3.72 -11.17 -29.08
C LEU A 262 3.04 -9.93 -28.48
N LEU A 263 3.82 -8.98 -27.94
CA LEU A 263 3.31 -7.70 -27.41
C LEU A 263 3.12 -6.61 -28.47
N GLY A 264 3.82 -6.73 -29.61
CA GLY A 264 3.75 -5.78 -30.72
C GLY A 264 2.48 -5.91 -31.56
N CYS A 265 2.21 -4.88 -32.36
CA CYS A 265 1.03 -4.78 -33.23
C CYS A 265 1.36 -4.33 -34.67
N GLN A 266 2.64 -4.44 -35.07
CA GLN A 266 3.09 -3.98 -36.38
C GLN A 266 2.41 -4.81 -37.50
N PRO A 267 1.84 -4.16 -38.54
CA PRO A 267 1.12 -4.87 -39.61
C PRO A 267 1.95 -5.91 -40.38
N GLY A 268 3.26 -5.70 -40.49
CA GLY A 268 4.17 -6.64 -41.17
C GLY A 268 4.39 -7.95 -40.42
N ASP A 269 4.03 -7.99 -39.14
CA ASP A 269 4.36 -9.11 -38.24
C ASP A 269 3.18 -10.05 -37.98
N ASP A 270 1.98 -9.78 -38.53
CA ASP A 270 0.77 -10.53 -38.21
C ASP A 270 0.88 -12.03 -38.53
N ALA A 271 1.49 -12.38 -39.67
CA ALA A 271 1.72 -13.78 -40.05
C ALA A 271 2.72 -14.47 -39.11
N ALA A 272 3.79 -13.78 -38.71
CA ALA A 272 4.78 -14.29 -37.78
C ALA A 272 4.19 -14.46 -36.37
N ARG A 273 3.42 -13.48 -35.89
CA ARG A 273 2.72 -13.55 -34.60
C ARG A 273 1.73 -14.70 -34.57
N THR A 274 0.94 -14.88 -35.64
CA THR A 274 0.01 -16.01 -35.76
C THR A 274 0.74 -17.35 -35.74
N ALA A 275 1.87 -17.45 -36.44
CA ALA A 275 2.69 -18.66 -36.45
C ALA A 275 3.31 -18.98 -35.08
N VAL A 276 3.69 -17.96 -34.30
CA VAL A 276 4.19 -18.13 -32.92
C VAL A 276 3.06 -18.50 -31.97
N LEU A 277 1.90 -17.85 -32.04
CA LEU A 277 0.73 -18.19 -31.20
C LEU A 277 0.32 -19.65 -31.38
N ALA A 278 0.40 -20.18 -32.60
CA ALA A 278 0.13 -21.59 -32.88
C ALA A 278 1.16 -22.58 -32.27
N GLN A 279 2.33 -22.09 -31.84
CA GLN A 279 3.36 -22.88 -31.17
C GLN A 279 3.27 -22.83 -29.64
N ILE A 280 2.49 -21.90 -29.07
CA ILE A 280 2.32 -21.78 -27.63
C ILE A 280 1.58 -23.00 -27.10
N THR A 281 2.23 -23.72 -26.18
CA THR A 281 1.62 -24.83 -25.45
C THR A 281 0.95 -24.32 -24.17
N PRO A 282 -0.04 -25.05 -23.61
CA PRO A 282 -0.63 -24.67 -22.32
C PRO A 282 0.40 -24.52 -21.20
N GLU A 283 1.47 -25.32 -21.23
CA GLU A 283 2.57 -25.22 -20.27
C GLU A 283 3.32 -23.89 -20.36
N ASP A 284 3.38 -23.25 -21.52
CA ASP A 284 4.12 -22.01 -21.71
C ASP A 284 3.52 -20.82 -20.95
N LEU A 285 2.25 -20.89 -20.54
CA LEU A 285 1.52 -19.84 -19.84
C LEU A 285 0.96 -20.27 -18.47
N ARG A 286 1.16 -21.53 -18.08
CA ARG A 286 0.69 -22.06 -16.80
C ARG A 286 1.52 -21.46 -15.64
N PRO A 287 0.87 -20.90 -14.59
CA PRO A 287 1.57 -20.48 -13.38
C PRO A 287 2.43 -21.63 -12.80
N SER A 288 3.67 -21.31 -12.44
CA SER A 288 4.68 -22.29 -12.02
C SER A 288 4.36 -22.96 -10.69
N THR A 289 3.66 -22.25 -9.79
CA THR A 289 3.31 -22.70 -8.44
C THR A 289 1.88 -22.31 -8.04
N PRO A 290 1.29 -22.96 -7.00
CA PRO A 290 0.03 -22.54 -6.40
C PRO A 290 0.06 -21.09 -5.88
N GLU A 291 1.20 -20.64 -5.35
CA GLU A 291 1.39 -19.27 -4.85
C GLU A 291 1.36 -18.25 -5.99
N ALA A 292 1.97 -18.58 -7.13
CA ALA A 292 1.90 -17.75 -8.34
C ALA A 292 0.45 -17.64 -8.84
N LEU A 293 -0.29 -18.76 -8.88
CA LEU A 293 -1.70 -18.77 -9.23
C LEU A 293 -2.54 -17.89 -8.27
N ALA A 294 -2.33 -18.01 -6.96
CA ALA A 294 -3.03 -17.20 -5.97
C ALA A 294 -2.72 -15.69 -6.13
N THR A 295 -1.45 -15.36 -6.36
CA THR A 295 -0.99 -13.98 -6.60
C THR A 295 -1.67 -13.38 -7.83
N LEU A 296 -1.68 -14.11 -8.93
CA LEU A 296 -2.34 -13.69 -10.16
C LEU A 296 -3.85 -13.51 -10.00
N ARG A 297 -4.52 -14.42 -9.27
CA ARG A 297 -5.95 -14.26 -8.93
C ARG A 297 -6.20 -12.95 -8.17
N ASN A 298 -5.31 -12.56 -7.26
CA ASN A 298 -5.46 -11.31 -6.50
C ASN A 298 -5.38 -10.09 -7.43
N TYR A 299 -4.41 -10.06 -8.34
CA TYR A 299 -4.30 -8.98 -9.33
C TYR A 299 -5.52 -8.91 -10.25
N LEU A 300 -6.01 -10.05 -10.75
CA LEU A 300 -7.19 -10.11 -11.61
C LEU A 300 -8.47 -9.63 -10.91
N ARG A 301 -8.60 -9.84 -9.59
CA ARG A 301 -9.72 -9.30 -8.81
C ARG A 301 -9.68 -7.77 -8.71
N LYS A 302 -8.48 -7.17 -8.61
CA LYS A 302 -8.30 -5.70 -8.58
C LYS A 302 -8.74 -5.04 -9.90
N THR A 303 -8.49 -5.69 -11.05
CA THR A 303 -8.85 -5.14 -12.38
C THR A 303 -10.31 -5.40 -12.77
N SER A 304 -10.92 -6.49 -12.27
CA SER A 304 -12.29 -6.88 -12.61
C SER A 304 -13.32 -5.85 -12.15
N LEU A 305 -14.44 -5.73 -12.84
CA LEU A 305 -15.59 -4.87 -12.54
C LEU A 305 -16.80 -5.70 -12.09
N PRO A 306 -17.76 -5.11 -11.37
CA PRO A 306 -17.68 -3.77 -10.81
C PRO A 306 -16.70 -3.66 -9.66
N GLN A 307 -15.97 -2.55 -9.58
CA GLN A 307 -15.30 -2.11 -8.35
C GLN A 307 -16.22 -1.16 -7.57
N GLY A 308 -17.31 -0.68 -8.18
CA GLY A 308 -18.14 0.52 -7.98
C GLY A 308 -19.63 0.31 -8.25
N PRO A 309 -20.59 0.99 -7.59
CA PRO A 309 -21.85 1.28 -8.25
C PRO A 309 -21.57 2.30 -9.36
N ALA A 310 -22.14 2.06 -10.53
CA ALA A 310 -22.15 3.02 -11.62
C ALA A 310 -23.01 4.24 -11.27
N GLN A 311 -22.58 5.44 -11.69
CA GLN A 311 -23.29 6.68 -11.37
C GLN A 311 -24.45 6.97 -12.34
N GLN A 312 -24.39 6.44 -13.56
CA GLN A 312 -25.37 6.65 -14.63
C GLN A 312 -25.85 5.32 -15.22
N PRO A 313 -27.02 5.30 -15.89
CA PRO A 313 -27.48 4.10 -16.60
C PRO A 313 -26.44 3.58 -17.59
N MET A 314 -26.33 2.26 -17.70
CA MET A 314 -25.38 1.58 -18.57
C MET A 314 -26.08 0.59 -19.49
N LEU A 315 -25.63 0.48 -20.74
CA LEU A 315 -25.99 -0.62 -21.63
C LEU A 315 -24.81 -1.58 -21.72
N VAL A 316 -25.03 -2.86 -21.41
CA VAL A 316 -24.03 -3.91 -21.54
C VAL A 316 -24.48 -4.88 -22.63
N SER A 317 -23.68 -5.01 -23.69
CA SER A 317 -23.93 -5.96 -24.77
C SER A 317 -22.78 -6.94 -24.91
N TYR A 318 -23.08 -8.22 -25.00
CA TYR A 318 -22.08 -9.30 -25.01
C TYR A 318 -22.54 -10.49 -25.84
N GLY A 319 -21.58 -11.28 -26.34
CA GLY A 319 -21.85 -12.46 -27.16
C GLY A 319 -21.85 -13.77 -26.38
N GLU A 320 -22.82 -14.63 -26.65
CA GLU A 320 -22.92 -15.96 -26.03
C GLU A 320 -21.73 -16.87 -26.34
N GLN A 321 -21.09 -16.66 -27.49
CA GLN A 321 -19.99 -17.48 -28.01
C GLN A 321 -18.68 -16.67 -28.15
N ASP A 322 -18.55 -15.57 -27.40
CA ASP A 322 -17.35 -14.73 -27.44
C ASP A 322 -16.13 -15.50 -26.84
N PRO A 323 -15.09 -15.78 -27.64
CA PRO A 323 -13.95 -16.59 -27.20
C PRO A 323 -12.98 -15.83 -26.29
N LEU A 324 -13.07 -14.50 -26.22
CA LEU A 324 -12.24 -13.65 -25.37
C LEU A 324 -12.94 -13.36 -24.03
N THR A 325 -14.21 -13.01 -24.09
CA THR A 325 -15.06 -12.69 -22.94
C THR A 325 -16.27 -13.62 -22.88
N PRO A 326 -16.12 -14.85 -22.33
CA PRO A 326 -17.24 -15.78 -22.22
C PRO A 326 -18.45 -15.12 -21.54
N ALA A 327 -19.65 -15.36 -22.05
CA ALA A 327 -20.89 -14.75 -21.54
C ALA A 327 -21.03 -14.85 -20.01
N ALA A 328 -20.72 -16.02 -19.44
CA ALA A 328 -20.77 -16.23 -17.99
C ALA A 328 -19.89 -15.25 -17.19
N TRP A 329 -18.80 -14.74 -17.76
CA TRP A 329 -17.94 -13.74 -17.11
C TRP A 329 -18.66 -12.39 -17.08
N THR A 330 -19.17 -11.93 -18.22
CA THR A 330 -19.95 -10.68 -18.29
C THR A 330 -21.21 -10.77 -17.43
N GLU A 331 -21.91 -11.90 -17.43
CA GLU A 331 -23.12 -12.12 -16.64
C GLU A 331 -22.85 -12.03 -15.14
N ARG A 332 -21.73 -12.58 -14.66
CA ARG A 332 -21.31 -12.40 -13.26
C ARG A 332 -21.06 -10.93 -12.92
N ALA A 333 -20.38 -10.18 -13.79
CA ALA A 333 -20.17 -8.75 -13.57
C ALA A 333 -21.50 -7.98 -13.53
N VAL A 334 -22.42 -8.25 -14.46
CA VAL A 334 -23.75 -7.63 -14.50
C VAL A 334 -24.55 -7.98 -13.24
N SER A 335 -24.58 -9.24 -12.80
CA SER A 335 -25.26 -9.62 -11.56
C SER A 335 -24.67 -8.89 -10.35
N ARG A 336 -23.33 -8.78 -10.24
CA ARG A 336 -22.70 -8.02 -9.15
C ARG A 336 -23.10 -6.55 -9.19
N ALA A 337 -23.09 -5.91 -10.36
CA ALA A 337 -23.43 -4.50 -10.50
C ALA A 337 -24.91 -4.21 -10.23
N CYS A 338 -25.82 -5.05 -10.73
CA CYS A 338 -27.23 -5.00 -10.36
C CYS A 338 -27.44 -5.16 -8.84
N GLY A 339 -26.65 -6.02 -8.18
CA GLY A 339 -26.64 -6.17 -6.73
C GLY A 339 -26.17 -4.92 -5.97
N LEU A 340 -25.38 -4.04 -6.61
CA LEU A 340 -24.96 -2.74 -6.07
C LEU A 340 -26.01 -1.63 -6.31
N GLY A 341 -27.11 -1.92 -7.01
CA GLY A 341 -28.16 -0.96 -7.33
C GLY A 341 -27.98 -0.23 -8.67
N ASP A 342 -27.09 -0.73 -9.54
CA ASP A 342 -26.88 -0.16 -10.86
C ASP A 342 -28.11 -0.33 -11.76
N ARG A 343 -28.24 0.56 -12.75
CA ARG A 343 -29.32 0.53 -13.73
C ARG A 343 -28.77 0.09 -15.09
N ILE A 344 -29.05 -1.15 -15.47
CA ILE A 344 -28.40 -1.79 -16.61
C ILE A 344 -29.43 -2.24 -17.65
N THR A 345 -29.28 -1.79 -18.89
CA THR A 345 -29.92 -2.41 -20.06
C THR A 345 -29.02 -3.54 -20.56
N VAL A 346 -29.51 -4.78 -20.56
CA VAL A 346 -28.71 -5.98 -20.88
C VAL A 346 -29.08 -6.49 -22.27
N ARG A 347 -28.09 -6.60 -23.18
CA ARG A 347 -28.29 -7.06 -24.58
C ARG A 347 -27.34 -8.19 -24.98
N PRO A 348 -27.72 -9.46 -24.76
CA PRO A 348 -27.03 -10.59 -25.37
C PRO A 348 -27.21 -10.54 -26.89
N GLN A 349 -26.10 -10.53 -27.65
CA GLN A 349 -26.12 -10.49 -29.11
C GLN A 349 -24.98 -11.31 -29.71
N PRO A 350 -25.18 -12.02 -30.84
CA PRO A 350 -24.13 -12.84 -31.43
C PRO A 350 -22.82 -12.09 -31.73
N SER A 351 -22.93 -10.81 -32.13
CA SER A 351 -21.79 -9.93 -32.39
C SER A 351 -22.16 -8.52 -31.91
N PRO A 352 -21.83 -8.18 -30.66
CA PRO A 352 -22.04 -6.84 -30.11
C PRO A 352 -21.31 -5.80 -30.95
N ALA A 353 -22.03 -4.74 -31.34
CA ALA A 353 -21.49 -3.65 -32.14
C ALA A 353 -22.32 -2.37 -31.94
N LEU A 354 -21.82 -1.24 -32.46
CA LEU A 354 -22.60 -0.02 -32.58
C LEU A 354 -23.65 -0.16 -33.69
N ASP A 355 -24.83 -0.62 -33.31
CA ASP A 355 -26.00 -0.78 -34.18
C ASP A 355 -27.05 0.34 -33.96
N PRO A 356 -28.15 0.38 -34.76
CA PRO A 356 -29.18 1.41 -34.59
C PRO A 356 -29.84 1.43 -33.20
N GLU A 357 -30.00 0.30 -32.52
CA GLU A 357 -30.63 0.26 -31.20
C GLU A 357 -29.72 0.86 -30.12
N VAL A 358 -28.40 0.60 -30.22
CA VAL A 358 -27.41 1.24 -29.35
C VAL A 358 -27.39 2.76 -29.58
N LEU A 359 -27.46 3.21 -30.83
CA LEU A 359 -27.57 4.63 -31.17
C LEU A 359 -28.86 5.26 -30.62
N ASP A 360 -29.98 4.55 -30.70
CA ASP A 360 -31.26 4.99 -30.13
C ASP A 360 -31.20 5.09 -28.60
N TRP A 361 -30.53 4.14 -27.94
CA TRP A 361 -30.29 4.17 -26.49
C TRP A 361 -29.43 5.39 -26.11
N ILE A 362 -28.33 5.63 -26.83
CA ILE A 362 -27.47 6.81 -26.63
C ILE A 362 -28.30 8.10 -26.80
N ALA A 363 -29.06 8.21 -27.88
CA ALA A 363 -29.90 9.37 -28.14
C ALA A 363 -30.99 9.56 -27.07
N ALA A 364 -31.54 8.48 -26.51
CA ALA A 364 -32.47 8.53 -25.38
C ALA A 364 -31.80 9.10 -24.13
N ARG A 365 -30.59 8.62 -23.80
CA ARG A 365 -29.83 9.11 -22.65
C ARG A 365 -29.41 10.58 -22.77
N LEU A 366 -28.92 10.99 -23.93
CA LEU A 366 -28.56 12.38 -24.20
C LEU A 366 -29.78 13.32 -24.11
N ALA A 367 -30.96 12.84 -24.48
CA ALA A 367 -32.23 13.55 -24.31
C ALA A 367 -32.87 13.37 -22.92
N GLU A 368 -32.15 12.79 -21.95
CA GLU A 368 -32.61 12.51 -20.58
C GLU A 368 -33.88 11.64 -20.49
N ARG A 369 -34.20 10.90 -21.55
CA ARG A 369 -35.30 9.95 -21.56
C ARG A 369 -34.94 8.70 -20.75
N GLN A 370 -35.95 8.12 -20.10
CA GLN A 370 -35.77 6.85 -19.40
C GLN A 370 -35.38 5.74 -20.40
N VAL A 371 -34.50 4.85 -19.95
CA VAL A 371 -34.09 3.65 -20.67
C VAL A 371 -34.46 2.41 -19.84
N PRO A 372 -34.57 1.23 -20.47
CA PRO A 372 -34.83 -0.01 -19.76
C PRO A 372 -33.82 -0.29 -18.64
N ASP A 373 -34.31 -0.90 -17.57
CA ASP A 373 -33.52 -1.39 -16.45
C ASP A 373 -33.87 -2.85 -16.23
N ASP A 374 -32.99 -3.74 -16.68
CA ASP A 374 -33.22 -5.17 -16.74
C ASP A 374 -32.71 -5.88 -15.48
N CYS A 375 -32.11 -5.15 -14.53
CA CYS A 375 -31.42 -5.74 -13.38
C CYS A 375 -32.28 -6.68 -12.54
N ALA A 376 -33.55 -6.32 -12.29
CA ALA A 376 -34.45 -7.16 -11.52
C ALA A 376 -34.75 -8.52 -12.22
N ALA A 377 -35.02 -8.48 -13.53
CA ALA A 377 -35.26 -9.68 -14.32
C ALA A 377 -33.97 -10.51 -14.50
N PHE A 378 -32.83 -9.82 -14.67
CA PHE A 378 -31.53 -10.45 -14.86
C PHE A 378 -31.07 -11.21 -13.63
N LEU A 379 -31.18 -10.62 -12.43
CA LEU A 379 -30.86 -11.29 -11.16
C LEU A 379 -31.76 -12.50 -10.88
N ALA A 380 -33.01 -12.48 -11.34
CA ALA A 380 -33.91 -13.62 -11.21
C ALA A 380 -33.47 -14.81 -12.10
N ALA A 381 -32.89 -14.53 -13.27
CA ALA A 381 -32.37 -15.55 -14.19
C ALA A 381 -30.93 -15.99 -13.87
N HIS A 382 -30.11 -15.09 -13.33
CA HIS A 382 -28.69 -15.29 -13.01
C HIS A 382 -28.44 -14.92 -11.53
N PRO A 383 -28.95 -15.73 -10.59
CA PRO A 383 -28.80 -15.45 -9.18
C PRO A 383 -27.31 -15.38 -8.83
N LEU A 384 -26.95 -14.40 -7.99
CA LEU A 384 -25.59 -14.33 -7.45
C LEU A 384 -25.26 -15.66 -6.78
N PRO A 385 -24.10 -16.28 -7.08
CA PRO A 385 -23.64 -17.39 -6.28
C PRO A 385 -23.59 -16.93 -4.81
N PRO A 386 -23.94 -17.80 -3.84
CA PRO A 386 -23.75 -17.47 -2.44
C PRO A 386 -22.30 -17.02 -2.26
N ALA A 387 -22.06 -15.94 -1.51
CA ALA A 387 -20.73 -15.40 -1.26
C ALA A 387 -19.78 -16.57 -1.02
N GLU A 388 -18.75 -16.71 -1.87
CA GLU A 388 -17.84 -17.85 -1.81
C GLU A 388 -17.34 -17.98 -0.36
N THR A 389 -17.80 -19.03 0.32
CA THR A 389 -17.06 -19.56 1.46
C THR A 389 -15.72 -19.95 0.90
N VAL A 390 -14.67 -19.20 1.22
CA VAL A 390 -13.30 -19.56 0.91
C VAL A 390 -13.02 -20.87 1.64
N THR A 391 -13.31 -22.00 0.98
CA THR A 391 -12.80 -23.29 1.38
C THR A 391 -11.32 -23.31 1.02
N VAL A 392 -10.50 -22.92 1.98
CA VAL A 392 -9.08 -23.27 1.97
C VAL A 392 -9.00 -24.79 1.77
N PRO A 393 -8.33 -25.30 0.71
CA PRO A 393 -8.18 -26.73 0.53
C PRO A 393 -7.48 -27.29 1.79
N GLN A 394 -8.15 -28.21 2.48
CA GLN A 394 -7.51 -29.01 3.52
C GLN A 394 -6.29 -29.69 2.90
N PRO A 395 -5.08 -29.57 3.49
CA PRO A 395 -3.92 -30.30 2.99
C PRO A 395 -4.19 -31.80 3.09
N SER A 396 -4.31 -32.45 1.94
CA SER A 396 -4.31 -33.91 1.86
C SER A 396 -2.99 -34.45 2.42
N ALA A 397 -3.11 -35.56 3.15
CA ALA A 397 -2.07 -36.24 3.94
C ALA A 397 -0.64 -36.22 3.34
N PRO A 398 0.40 -36.15 4.19
CA PRO A 398 1.78 -35.90 3.77
C PRO A 398 2.31 -37.02 2.86
N ALA A 399 2.68 -36.65 1.63
CA ALA A 399 3.57 -37.47 0.81
C ALA A 399 4.97 -37.51 1.43
N ALA A 400 5.60 -38.68 1.34
CA ALA A 400 6.87 -39.00 1.98
C ALA A 400 7.98 -37.98 1.69
N ALA A 401 8.73 -37.62 2.73
CA ALA A 401 9.82 -36.66 2.71
C ALA A 401 10.90 -37.00 1.65
N PRO A 402 11.30 -36.05 0.78
CA PRO A 402 12.52 -36.18 0.00
C PRO A 402 13.77 -35.97 0.88
N PRO A 403 14.93 -36.52 0.47
CA PRO A 403 16.14 -36.47 1.27
C PRO A 403 16.71 -35.05 1.38
N THR A 404 17.22 -34.76 2.57
CA THR A 404 17.89 -33.52 2.98
C THR A 404 18.98 -33.07 1.99
N GLY A 405 18.68 -32.02 1.23
CA GLY A 405 19.66 -31.18 0.52
C GLY A 405 19.78 -29.83 1.23
N ALA A 406 21.00 -29.29 1.29
CA ALA A 406 21.38 -28.06 1.98
C ALA A 406 20.51 -26.83 1.62
N PRO A 407 20.36 -25.85 2.53
CA PRO A 407 19.52 -24.67 2.33
C PRO A 407 20.07 -23.83 1.17
N SER A 408 19.25 -23.63 0.14
CA SER A 408 19.47 -22.63 -0.89
C SER A 408 19.01 -21.27 -0.36
N ASP A 409 19.97 -20.35 -0.26
CA ASP A 409 19.78 -18.95 0.10
C ASP A 409 18.70 -18.29 -0.77
N VAL A 410 17.59 -17.88 -0.16
CA VAL A 410 16.58 -16.98 -0.73
C VAL A 410 16.69 -15.66 0.04
N GLY A 411 17.21 -14.62 -0.61
CA GLY A 411 17.35 -13.29 -0.03
C GLY A 411 16.01 -12.56 0.10
N PRO A 412 15.90 -11.56 1.00
CA PRO A 412 14.66 -10.83 1.23
C PRO A 412 14.29 -9.91 0.06
N ALA A 413 12.98 -9.64 -0.01
CA ALA A 413 12.29 -8.92 -1.07
C ALA A 413 12.69 -7.43 -1.14
N ALA A 414 13.05 -6.96 -2.33
CA ALA A 414 13.36 -5.56 -2.62
C ALA A 414 12.08 -4.80 -3.00
N ALA A 415 11.54 -4.02 -2.05
CA ALA A 415 10.54 -2.99 -2.31
C ALA A 415 11.23 -1.63 -2.57
N SER A 416 10.81 -0.94 -3.64
CA SER A 416 11.23 0.41 -4.09
C SER A 416 12.69 0.57 -4.55
N GLY A 417 12.92 1.29 -5.66
CA GLY A 417 14.21 1.46 -6.36
C GLY A 417 15.35 2.20 -5.60
N GLY A 418 15.39 2.11 -4.27
CA GLY A 418 16.47 2.59 -3.43
C GLY A 418 17.47 1.48 -3.11
N VAL A 419 18.74 1.84 -2.88
CA VAL A 419 19.73 0.88 -2.39
C VAL A 419 19.35 0.50 -0.95
N SER A 420 19.17 -0.80 -0.70
CA SER A 420 18.84 -1.33 0.62
C SER A 420 19.98 -1.12 1.62
N LEU A 421 19.61 -0.83 2.87
CA LEU A 421 20.50 -0.74 4.03
C LEU A 421 20.35 -1.92 5.00
N ILE A 422 19.40 -2.82 4.74
CA ILE A 422 19.08 -3.95 5.62
C ILE A 422 19.55 -5.27 5.02
N ASP A 423 19.57 -5.37 3.69
CA ASP A 423 20.01 -6.54 2.93
C ASP A 423 20.74 -6.14 1.64
N GLY A 424 21.23 -7.14 0.90
CA GLY A 424 21.96 -6.93 -0.35
C GLY A 424 23.44 -6.52 -0.17
N TRP A 425 24.02 -5.98 -1.24
CA TRP A 425 25.47 -5.81 -1.35
C TRP A 425 26.03 -4.69 -0.44
N LEU A 426 25.27 -3.63 -0.20
CA LEU A 426 25.76 -2.44 0.50
C LEU A 426 26.11 -2.70 1.98
N PRO A 427 25.22 -3.26 2.82
CA PRO A 427 25.57 -3.55 4.22
C PRO A 427 26.72 -4.57 4.33
N VAL A 428 26.80 -5.52 3.40
CA VAL A 428 27.91 -6.50 3.34
C VAL A 428 29.23 -5.83 2.95
N ALA A 429 29.22 -4.99 1.91
CA ALA A 429 30.40 -4.26 1.46
C ALA A 429 30.93 -3.30 2.53
N LEU A 430 30.04 -2.57 3.22
CA LEU A 430 30.39 -1.70 4.33
C LEU A 430 31.14 -2.47 5.42
N GLN A 431 30.61 -3.61 5.85
CA GLN A 431 31.23 -4.44 6.87
C GLN A 431 32.59 -5.02 6.41
N ALA A 432 32.66 -5.54 5.18
CA ALA A 432 33.89 -6.10 4.62
C ALA A 432 35.00 -5.05 4.47
N LEU A 433 34.67 -3.86 3.95
CA LEU A 433 35.61 -2.74 3.81
C LEU A 433 36.08 -2.23 5.18
N THR A 434 35.17 -2.16 6.17
CA THR A 434 35.51 -1.77 7.54
C THR A 434 36.47 -2.77 8.17
N ALA A 435 36.22 -4.08 8.02
CA ALA A 435 37.11 -5.12 8.51
C ALA A 435 38.49 -5.03 7.85
N ALA A 436 38.55 -4.87 6.53
CA ALA A 436 39.80 -4.71 5.79
C ALA A 436 40.59 -3.46 6.24
N ALA A 437 39.91 -2.32 6.43
CA ALA A 437 40.50 -1.09 6.93
C ALA A 437 41.08 -1.27 8.34
N LEU A 438 40.34 -1.93 9.24
CA LEU A 438 40.78 -2.20 10.61
C LEU A 438 41.96 -3.18 10.63
N ILE A 439 41.95 -4.23 9.80
CA ILE A 439 43.07 -5.18 9.67
C ILE A 439 44.32 -4.45 9.17
N ALA A 440 44.19 -3.59 8.15
CA ALA A 440 45.29 -2.80 7.60
C ALA A 440 45.83 -1.76 8.60
N ALA A 441 44.94 -1.10 9.36
CA ALA A 441 45.29 -0.16 10.42
C ALA A 441 46.04 -0.86 11.56
N THR A 442 45.57 -2.04 11.97
CA THR A 442 46.17 -2.87 13.01
C THR A 442 47.57 -3.31 12.59
N GLY A 443 47.65 -3.99 11.44
CA GLY A 443 48.88 -4.42 10.78
C GLY A 443 49.75 -5.39 11.58
N TRP A 444 50.64 -6.10 10.89
CA TRP A 444 51.67 -6.92 11.54
C TRP A 444 52.92 -6.07 11.80
N ARG A 445 53.17 -5.73 13.08
CA ARG A 445 54.24 -4.81 13.50
C ARG A 445 55.30 -5.53 14.35
N SER A 446 55.80 -4.86 15.39
CA SER A 446 56.80 -5.41 16.31
C SER A 446 56.25 -6.53 17.19
N ARG A 447 57.15 -7.32 17.80
CA ARG A 447 56.77 -8.35 18.78
C ARG A 447 56.08 -7.73 20.01
N ARG A 448 56.49 -6.53 20.43
CA ARG A 448 55.84 -5.78 21.54
C ARG A 448 54.42 -5.35 21.18
N TRP A 449 54.18 -4.88 19.95
CA TRP A 449 52.83 -4.58 19.46
C TRP A 449 51.92 -5.80 19.56
N ARG A 450 52.38 -6.94 19.03
CA ARG A 450 51.62 -8.18 18.98
C ARG A 450 51.34 -8.79 20.36
N LEU A 451 52.32 -8.83 21.25
CA LEU A 451 52.20 -9.52 22.54
C LEU A 451 51.72 -8.63 23.70
N ARG A 452 51.75 -7.30 23.56
CA ARG A 452 51.37 -6.39 24.66
C ARG A 452 50.23 -5.46 24.29
N TRP A 453 50.28 -4.81 23.13
CA TRP A 453 49.31 -3.77 22.79
C TRP A 453 48.04 -4.30 22.13
N LEU A 454 48.12 -5.33 21.28
CA LEU A 454 46.92 -5.97 20.74
C LEU A 454 46.05 -6.63 21.82
N PRO A 455 46.61 -7.36 22.82
CA PRO A 455 45.82 -7.87 23.93
C PRO A 455 45.15 -6.76 24.76
N VAL A 456 45.83 -5.62 24.97
CA VAL A 456 45.22 -4.45 25.62
C VAL A 456 44.07 -3.89 24.78
N GLY A 457 44.23 -3.80 23.46
CA GLY A 457 43.15 -3.37 22.57
C GLY A 457 41.94 -4.31 22.58
N ALA A 458 42.17 -5.62 22.61
CA ALA A 458 41.10 -6.60 22.77
C ALA A 458 40.38 -6.45 24.13
N ALA A 459 41.12 -6.21 25.21
CA ALA A 459 40.54 -5.95 26.53
C ALA A 459 39.68 -4.67 26.56
N VAL A 460 40.11 -3.60 25.85
CA VAL A 460 39.30 -2.38 25.67
C VAL A 460 38.01 -2.69 24.90
N GLY A 461 38.08 -3.53 23.85
CA GLY A 461 36.91 -4.02 23.13
C GLY A 461 35.92 -4.76 24.03
N VAL A 462 36.40 -5.72 24.84
CA VAL A 462 35.56 -6.46 25.81
C VAL A 462 34.95 -5.52 26.86
N ALA A 463 35.72 -4.56 27.37
CA ALA A 463 35.21 -3.57 28.32
C ALA A 463 34.11 -2.69 27.70
N LEU A 464 34.24 -2.31 26.42
CA LEU A 464 33.21 -1.55 25.72
C LEU A 464 31.92 -2.37 25.51
N ILE A 465 32.04 -3.65 25.14
CA ILE A 465 30.89 -4.58 25.07
C ILE A 465 30.19 -4.61 26.42
N GLY A 466 30.94 -4.85 27.51
CA GLY A 466 30.36 -4.89 28.86
C GLY A 466 29.70 -3.58 29.30
N ALA A 467 30.29 -2.44 28.95
CA ALA A 467 29.73 -1.12 29.26
C ALA A 467 28.43 -0.84 28.50
N VAL A 468 28.38 -1.18 27.20
CA VAL A 468 27.16 -1.01 26.38
C VAL A 468 26.08 -1.99 26.83
N TRP A 469 26.43 -3.25 27.10
CA TRP A 469 25.50 -4.25 27.62
C TRP A 469 24.89 -3.83 28.95
N TRP A 470 25.72 -3.35 29.89
CA TRP A 470 25.23 -2.83 31.17
C TRP A 470 24.32 -1.62 30.99
N PHE A 471 24.65 -0.71 30.06
CA PHE A 471 23.80 0.44 29.76
C PHE A 471 22.42 -0.01 29.25
N VAL A 472 22.39 -0.90 28.25
CA VAL A 472 21.16 -1.43 27.66
C VAL A 472 20.28 -2.13 28.71
N ASP A 473 20.84 -3.06 29.48
CA ASP A 473 20.16 -3.75 30.59
C ASP A 473 19.63 -2.76 31.65
N SER A 474 20.43 -1.73 31.97
CA SER A 474 20.04 -0.68 32.91
C SER A 474 18.94 0.25 32.38
N GLN A 475 18.70 0.27 31.07
CA GLN A 475 17.59 1.01 30.48
C GLN A 475 16.32 0.14 30.39
N GLY A 476 16.44 -1.19 30.45
CA GLY A 476 15.31 -2.10 30.30
C GLY A 476 14.90 -2.35 28.85
N LEU A 477 15.72 -1.89 27.90
CA LEU A 477 15.54 -2.18 26.48
C LEU A 477 15.68 -3.71 26.30
N GLY A 478 14.81 -4.31 25.48
CA GLY A 478 14.59 -5.76 25.37
C GLY A 478 15.82 -6.67 25.27
N SER A 479 15.62 -7.97 25.46
CA SER A 479 16.73 -8.91 25.72
C SER A 479 17.46 -9.48 24.48
N VAL A 480 16.96 -9.21 23.27
CA VAL A 480 17.45 -9.86 22.03
C VAL A 480 18.08 -8.84 21.09
N TYR A 481 19.41 -8.81 21.05
CA TYR A 481 20.19 -8.02 20.09
C TYR A 481 21.01 -8.92 19.17
N PRO A 482 21.20 -8.56 17.88
CA PRO A 482 21.97 -9.37 16.96
C PRO A 482 23.44 -9.49 17.42
N TRP A 483 23.95 -10.72 17.48
CA TRP A 483 25.33 -10.99 17.96
C TRP A 483 26.40 -10.22 17.17
N GLY A 484 26.17 -9.99 15.88
CA GLY A 484 27.08 -9.23 15.02
C GLY A 484 27.27 -7.78 15.47
N MET A 485 26.25 -7.17 16.08
CA MET A 485 26.36 -5.82 16.66
C MET A 485 27.40 -5.81 17.78
N TRP A 486 27.39 -6.79 18.68
CA TRP A 486 28.35 -6.90 19.78
C TRP A 486 29.79 -7.08 19.28
N VAL A 487 29.98 -7.83 18.19
CA VAL A 487 31.29 -7.96 17.54
C VAL A 487 31.79 -6.60 17.08
N TRP A 488 30.97 -5.82 16.35
CA TRP A 488 31.36 -4.49 15.88
C TRP A 488 31.56 -3.47 17.01
N ILE A 489 30.81 -3.57 18.11
CA ILE A 489 31.06 -2.78 19.33
C ILE A 489 32.45 -3.11 19.89
N GLY A 490 32.79 -4.39 20.03
CA GLY A 490 34.12 -4.82 20.46
C GLY A 490 35.23 -4.33 19.53
N LEU A 491 35.01 -4.42 18.21
CA LEU A 491 35.93 -3.92 17.18
C LEU A 491 36.06 -2.39 17.21
N THR A 492 35.03 -1.66 17.62
CA THR A 492 35.10 -0.20 17.83
C THR A 492 36.05 0.13 18.98
N GLY A 493 35.95 -0.60 20.10
CA GLY A 493 36.87 -0.45 21.22
C GLY A 493 38.31 -0.82 20.85
N LEU A 494 38.49 -1.90 20.08
CA LEU A 494 39.79 -2.29 19.51
C LEU A 494 40.34 -1.21 18.58
N ALA A 495 39.53 -0.67 17.66
CA ALA A 495 39.91 0.37 16.71
C ALA A 495 40.36 1.64 17.43
N ALA A 496 39.66 2.05 18.49
CA ALA A 496 40.03 3.18 19.33
C ALA A 496 41.39 2.96 20.01
N ALA A 497 41.63 1.75 20.54
CA ALA A 497 42.93 1.40 21.12
C ALA A 497 44.05 1.36 20.06
N VAL A 498 43.78 0.83 18.86
CA VAL A 498 44.72 0.80 17.73
C VAL A 498 45.08 2.21 17.27
N LEU A 499 44.09 3.12 17.23
CA LEU A 499 44.30 4.53 16.90
C LEU A 499 45.24 5.21 17.90
N VAL A 500 45.00 5.05 19.20
CA VAL A 500 45.78 5.71 20.25
C VAL A 500 47.16 5.06 20.44
N LEU A 501 47.19 3.75 20.69
CA LEU A 501 48.42 3.01 21.01
C LEU A 501 49.29 2.79 19.78
N GLY A 502 48.69 2.72 18.60
CA GLY A 502 49.37 2.47 17.33
C GLY A 502 49.84 3.74 16.62
N TRP A 503 49.56 4.93 17.16
CA TRP A 503 49.93 6.21 16.56
C TRP A 503 51.45 6.42 16.40
N PRO A 504 52.27 6.17 17.44
CA PRO A 504 53.70 6.44 17.37
C PRO A 504 54.41 5.51 16.38
N GLY A 505 55.20 6.08 15.47
CA GLY A 505 55.99 5.32 14.50
C GLY A 505 55.21 4.72 13.31
N SER A 506 53.89 4.96 13.19
CA SER A 506 53.11 4.53 12.01
C SER A 506 53.22 5.50 10.83
N PRO A 507 53.29 5.01 9.58
CA PRO A 507 53.21 5.86 8.39
C PRO A 507 51.83 6.52 8.28
N TRP A 508 51.76 7.65 7.55
CA TRP A 508 50.57 8.49 7.45
C TRP A 508 49.32 7.74 6.97
N TRP A 509 49.46 6.83 6.00
CA TRP A 509 48.32 6.07 5.46
C TRP A 509 47.67 5.16 6.50
N ARG A 510 48.46 4.57 7.42
CA ARG A 510 47.93 3.75 8.53
C ARG A 510 47.22 4.59 9.58
N ARG A 511 47.70 5.82 9.81
CA ARG A 511 47.03 6.76 10.71
C ARG A 511 45.67 7.16 10.15
N ALA A 512 45.58 7.47 8.86
CA ALA A 512 44.32 7.75 8.19
C ALA A 512 43.34 6.57 8.30
N LEU A 513 43.79 5.34 8.02
CA LEU A 513 42.96 4.15 8.20
C LEU A 513 42.53 3.92 9.65
N ALA A 514 43.41 4.14 10.63
CA ALA A 514 43.08 3.98 12.05
C ALA A 514 42.02 5.02 12.49
N VAL A 515 42.11 6.26 12.01
CA VAL A 515 41.10 7.30 12.26
C VAL A 515 39.77 6.91 11.64
N ALA A 516 39.77 6.45 10.38
CA ALA A 516 38.54 6.04 9.68
C ALA A 516 37.91 4.77 10.27
N SER A 517 38.71 3.83 10.80
CA SER A 517 38.22 2.54 11.30
C SER A 517 37.31 2.69 12.52
N VAL A 518 37.51 3.70 13.37
CA VAL A 518 36.68 3.91 14.57
C VAL A 518 35.21 4.21 14.20
N PRO A 519 34.89 5.27 13.44
CA PRO A 519 33.51 5.54 13.03
C PRO A 519 32.96 4.45 12.11
N LEU A 520 33.77 3.84 11.24
CA LEU A 520 33.30 2.75 10.37
C LEU A 520 32.86 1.50 11.16
N CYS A 521 33.57 1.15 12.25
CA CYS A 521 33.15 0.06 13.13
C CYS A 521 31.84 0.39 13.87
N ALA A 522 31.69 1.63 14.33
CA ALA A 522 30.44 2.08 14.96
C ALA A 522 29.26 2.08 13.97
N ILE A 523 29.48 2.56 12.74
CA ILE A 523 28.49 2.52 11.65
C ILE A 523 28.16 1.07 11.28
N SER A 524 29.13 0.16 11.29
CA SER A 524 28.88 -1.27 11.04
C SER A 524 28.04 -1.91 12.16
N ALA A 525 28.26 -1.53 13.43
CA ALA A 525 27.40 -1.96 14.53
C ALA A 525 25.96 -1.46 14.35
N ALA A 526 25.79 -0.18 13.98
CA ALA A 526 24.50 0.41 13.68
C ALA A 526 23.82 -0.23 12.45
N ALA A 527 24.58 -0.58 11.42
CA ALA A 527 24.07 -1.24 10.22
C ALA A 527 23.55 -2.64 10.54
N VAL A 528 24.25 -3.42 11.37
CA VAL A 528 23.77 -4.74 11.82
C VAL A 528 22.50 -4.61 12.66
N LEU A 529 22.43 -3.61 13.54
CA LEU A 529 21.22 -3.34 14.31
C LEU A 529 20.06 -2.86 13.43
N ASN A 530 20.34 -2.02 12.44
CA ASN A 530 19.35 -1.56 11.47
C ASN A 530 18.78 -2.72 10.64
N ALA A 531 19.66 -3.63 10.20
CA ALA A 531 19.27 -4.83 9.45
C ALA A 531 18.36 -5.76 10.28
N SER A 532 18.52 -5.81 11.61
CA SER A 532 17.63 -6.60 12.47
C SER A 532 16.30 -5.91 12.81
N LEU A 533 16.26 -4.58 12.80
CA LEU A 533 15.05 -3.81 13.19
C LEU A 533 14.23 -3.33 11.99
N GLY A 534 14.82 -3.25 10.79
CA GLY A 534 14.17 -2.68 9.61
C GLY A 534 13.90 -1.18 9.71
N TYR A 535 14.57 -0.46 10.62
CA TYR A 535 14.21 0.94 10.95
C TYR A 535 14.49 1.93 9.82
N LEU A 536 15.63 1.79 9.14
CA LEU A 536 16.03 2.53 7.93
C LEU A 536 16.22 1.52 6.80
N PRO A 537 15.14 1.09 6.12
CA PRO A 537 15.21 0.01 5.13
C PRO A 537 16.08 0.39 3.93
N THR A 538 16.06 1.66 3.51
CA THR A 538 16.76 2.12 2.31
C THR A 538 17.61 3.37 2.56
N VAL A 539 18.59 3.61 1.69
CA VAL A 539 19.37 4.87 1.65
C VAL A 539 18.44 6.08 1.48
N GLN A 540 17.36 5.94 0.71
CA GLN A 540 16.39 7.00 0.49
C GLN A 540 15.66 7.38 1.78
N THR A 541 15.17 6.39 2.55
CA THR A 541 14.53 6.63 3.85
C THR A 541 15.50 7.28 4.83
N ALA A 542 16.76 6.81 4.86
CA ALA A 542 17.80 7.43 5.69
C ALA A 542 18.07 8.89 5.28
N TRP A 543 18.11 9.17 3.98
CA TRP A 543 18.31 10.53 3.46
C TRP A 543 17.13 11.46 3.76
N GLN A 544 15.90 10.99 3.57
CA GLN A 544 14.69 11.75 3.88
C GLN A 544 14.63 12.15 5.35
N ARG A 545 14.93 11.22 6.25
CA ARG A 545 15.02 11.52 7.69
C ARG A 545 16.15 12.49 8.02
N ALA A 546 17.32 12.32 7.40
CA ALA A 546 18.46 13.21 7.66
C ALA A 546 18.20 14.65 7.17
N THR A 547 17.43 14.82 6.09
CA THR A 547 17.14 16.12 5.47
C THR A 547 15.82 16.74 5.92
N GLY A 548 14.95 15.98 6.59
CA GLY A 548 13.59 16.40 6.92
C GLY A 548 12.66 16.54 5.71
N GLN A 549 13.01 15.93 4.57
CA GLN A 549 12.14 15.93 3.39
C GLN A 549 10.95 15.02 3.60
N LEU A 550 9.74 15.59 3.64
CA LEU A 550 8.48 14.86 3.76
C LEU A 550 7.82 14.66 2.38
N PRO A 551 7.08 13.57 2.17
CA PRO A 551 6.31 13.36 0.94
C PRO A 551 5.29 14.49 0.69
N PRO A 552 4.93 14.80 -0.57
CA PRO A 552 4.00 15.91 -0.90
C PRO A 552 2.61 15.81 -0.25
N GLN A 553 2.16 14.60 0.08
CA GLN A 553 0.89 14.34 0.76
C GLN A 553 0.93 14.64 2.27
N TRP A 554 2.09 15.03 2.81
CA TRP A 554 2.25 15.48 4.19
C TRP A 554 2.05 17.00 4.25
N ILE A 555 1.07 17.42 5.04
CA ILE A 555 0.65 18.81 5.14
C ILE A 555 0.49 19.21 6.60
N ASP A 556 0.36 20.51 6.84
CA ASP A 556 -0.06 21.05 8.13
C ASP A 556 -1.58 21.34 8.15
N GLN A 557 -2.10 21.66 9.33
CA GLN A 557 -3.50 22.03 9.50
C GLN A 557 -3.89 23.29 8.69
N THR A 558 -2.95 24.22 8.47
CA THR A 558 -3.21 25.45 7.69
C THR A 558 -3.53 25.11 6.24
N LYS A 559 -2.74 24.23 5.62
CA LYS A 559 -2.95 23.74 4.26
C LYS A 559 -4.20 22.88 4.17
N LEU A 560 -4.51 22.08 5.19
CA LEU A 560 -5.76 21.31 5.23
C LEU A 560 -7.00 22.22 5.15
N VAL A 561 -7.03 23.27 5.96
CA VAL A 561 -8.14 24.26 5.94
C VAL A 561 -8.21 24.97 4.59
N ALA A 562 -7.06 25.30 3.98
CA ALA A 562 -7.04 25.89 2.64
C ALA A 562 -7.62 24.93 1.59
N MET A 563 -7.25 23.66 1.64
CA MET A 563 -7.78 22.61 0.75
C MET A 563 -9.30 22.45 0.90
N GLN A 564 -9.82 22.42 2.13
CA GLN A 564 -11.26 22.36 2.38
C GLN A 564 -12.00 23.59 1.81
N ARG A 565 -11.46 24.80 1.98
CA ARG A 565 -12.06 26.04 1.46
C ARG A 565 -12.07 26.09 -0.07
N GLN A 566 -11.04 25.53 -0.69
CA GLN A 566 -10.89 25.46 -2.14
C GLN A 566 -11.66 24.28 -2.75
N GLY A 567 -12.26 23.41 -1.94
CA GLY A 567 -12.93 22.19 -2.43
C GLY A 567 -11.96 21.20 -3.07
N VAL A 568 -10.69 21.21 -2.66
CA VAL A 568 -9.68 20.26 -3.14
C VAL A 568 -10.07 18.86 -2.69
N ARG A 569 -10.10 17.93 -3.64
CA ARG A 569 -10.37 16.51 -3.40
C ARG A 569 -9.12 15.71 -3.74
N PRO A 570 -8.26 15.39 -2.75
CA PRO A 570 -7.11 14.54 -2.94
C PRO A 570 -7.54 13.17 -3.41
N THR A 571 -6.66 12.55 -4.17
CA THR A 571 -6.95 11.28 -4.80
C THR A 571 -6.29 10.09 -4.07
N ARG A 572 -5.34 10.40 -3.19
CA ARG A 572 -4.74 9.54 -2.15
C ARG A 572 -5.00 10.13 -0.78
N GLY A 573 -4.65 9.38 0.25
CA GLY A 573 -4.72 9.91 1.60
C GLY A 573 -3.78 11.09 1.82
N THR A 574 -4.20 11.96 2.73
CA THR A 574 -3.44 13.14 3.15
C THR A 574 -2.99 12.95 4.59
N VAL A 575 -1.69 13.09 4.86
CA VAL A 575 -1.14 13.02 6.20
C VAL A 575 -1.03 14.43 6.77
N VAL A 576 -1.71 14.68 7.88
CA VAL A 576 -1.77 16.00 8.52
C VAL A 576 -0.94 15.95 9.79
N SER A 577 0.05 16.83 9.89
CA SER A 577 0.76 17.05 11.14
C SER A 577 -0.07 17.92 12.08
N ILE A 578 -0.25 17.45 13.30
CA ILE A 578 -1.01 18.12 14.35
C ILE A 578 -0.18 18.32 15.62
N SER A 579 -0.62 19.29 16.42
CA SER A 579 -0.22 19.46 17.82
C SER A 579 -1.49 19.43 18.64
N THR A 580 -1.61 18.45 19.52
CA THR A 580 -2.70 18.32 20.49
C THR A 580 -2.37 19.09 21.78
N PRO A 581 -3.36 19.34 22.65
CA PRO A 581 -3.14 19.92 23.97
C PRO A 581 -2.46 18.94 24.94
N ASP A 582 -1.76 19.49 25.93
CA ASP A 582 -1.11 18.79 27.04
C ASP A 582 -1.52 19.36 28.42
N ASP A 583 -2.63 20.09 28.51
CA ASP A 583 -3.04 20.82 29.72
C ASP A 583 -3.55 19.91 30.86
N VAL A 584 -4.09 18.75 30.52
CA VAL A 584 -4.58 17.73 31.46
C VAL A 584 -3.47 16.76 31.84
N SER A 585 -2.75 16.22 30.85
CA SER A 585 -1.71 15.22 31.08
C SER A 585 -0.40 15.83 31.57
N GLY A 586 -0.09 17.07 31.16
CA GLY A 586 1.23 17.67 31.31
C GLY A 586 2.33 16.92 30.55
N PHE A 587 1.95 16.04 29.62
CA PHE A 587 2.88 15.20 28.88
C PHE A 587 3.44 15.95 27.69
N ALA A 588 4.75 16.27 27.72
CA ALA A 588 5.43 16.90 26.61
C ALA A 588 5.59 15.90 25.44
N HIS A 589 4.64 15.91 24.52
CA HIS A 589 4.62 15.06 23.33
C HIS A 589 5.16 15.81 22.09
N ARG A 590 5.60 15.06 21.07
CA ARG A 590 6.01 15.60 19.76
C ARG A 590 4.77 15.86 18.90
N ASN A 591 5.00 16.43 17.71
CA ASN A 591 3.95 16.52 16.70
C ASN A 591 3.47 15.12 16.32
N GLU A 592 2.16 15.02 16.16
CA GLU A 592 1.45 13.77 15.88
C GLU A 592 0.85 13.84 14.49
N LEU A 593 0.32 12.72 14.00
CA LEU A 593 -0.09 12.61 12.61
C LEU A 593 -1.51 12.03 12.47
N VAL A 594 -2.23 12.53 11.47
CA VAL A 594 -3.55 12.03 11.08
C VAL A 594 -3.54 11.73 9.59
N TYR A 595 -3.81 10.48 9.21
CA TYR A 595 -4.08 10.09 7.84
C TYR A 595 -5.57 10.27 7.54
N LEU A 596 -5.87 11.14 6.56
CA LEU A 596 -7.23 11.40 6.07
C LEU A 596 -7.41 10.75 4.70
N PRO A 597 -8.34 9.79 4.53
CA PRO A 597 -8.61 9.21 3.22
C PRO A 597 -9.27 10.22 2.27
N PRO A 598 -9.21 10.00 0.94
CA PRO A 598 -9.94 10.79 -0.06
C PRO A 598 -11.42 11.01 0.28
N ALA A 599 -12.08 9.98 0.86
CA ALA A 599 -13.47 10.03 1.28
C ALA A 599 -13.77 11.15 2.29
N TRP A 600 -12.81 11.54 3.13
CA TRP A 600 -12.96 12.61 4.10
C TRP A 600 -13.18 13.98 3.43
N PHE A 601 -12.60 14.18 2.23
CA PHE A 601 -12.69 15.44 1.47
C PHE A 601 -13.95 15.55 0.60
N ARG A 602 -14.88 14.58 0.65
CA ARG A 602 -16.09 14.58 -0.20
C ARG A 602 -17.08 15.68 0.17
N SER A 603 -17.15 16.06 1.44
CA SER A 603 -18.04 17.10 1.96
C SER A 603 -17.34 18.00 2.97
N ASN A 604 -17.94 19.17 3.23
CA ASN A 604 -17.56 20.05 4.33
C ASN A 604 -18.85 20.52 5.02
N PRO A 605 -19.18 20.07 6.25
CA PRO A 605 -18.34 19.25 7.14
C PRO A 605 -18.02 17.85 6.57
N PRO A 606 -16.88 17.25 6.97
CA PRO A 606 -16.48 15.92 6.52
C PRO A 606 -17.44 14.83 7.04
N PRO A 607 -17.48 13.64 6.40
CA PRO A 607 -18.23 12.51 6.93
C PRO A 607 -17.61 11.96 8.23
N GLU A 608 -18.46 11.46 9.13
CA GLU A 608 -18.09 10.84 10.41
C GLU A 608 -17.46 9.44 10.20
N LEU A 609 -16.26 9.41 9.65
CA LEU A 609 -15.53 8.16 9.40
C LEU A 609 -15.07 7.51 10.73
N PRO A 610 -14.94 6.18 10.78
CA PRO A 610 -14.34 5.49 11.92
C PRO A 610 -12.83 5.73 12.01
N VAL A 611 -12.26 5.40 13.16
CA VAL A 611 -10.87 5.71 13.49
C VAL A 611 -10.09 4.47 13.94
N VAL A 612 -8.85 4.36 13.47
CA VAL A 612 -7.84 3.47 14.04
C VAL A 612 -6.76 4.30 14.70
N MET A 613 -6.59 4.14 16.02
CA MET A 613 -5.45 4.69 16.75
C MET A 613 -4.27 3.73 16.65
N MET A 614 -3.19 4.16 16.00
CA MET A 614 -2.06 3.33 15.64
C MET A 614 -0.80 3.70 16.44
N LEU A 615 -0.43 2.83 17.38
CA LEU A 615 0.59 3.07 18.41
C LEU A 615 1.93 2.45 18.03
N GLY A 616 2.99 3.25 18.10
CA GLY A 616 4.36 2.82 17.78
C GLY A 616 5.02 2.00 18.88
N ALA A 617 6.15 1.37 18.54
CA ALA A 617 6.99 0.61 19.48
C ALA A 617 7.81 1.52 20.43
N GLU A 618 8.52 0.91 21.38
CA GLU A 618 9.26 1.54 22.48
C GLU A 618 10.16 2.69 22.02
N LEU A 619 10.89 2.46 20.93
CA LEU A 619 11.82 3.39 20.33
C LEU A 619 11.29 3.85 18.97
N SER A 620 10.24 4.66 19.00
CA SER A 620 9.60 5.16 17.78
C SER A 620 9.19 6.63 17.85
N SER A 621 8.79 7.15 16.69
CA SER A 621 8.18 8.43 16.45
C SER A 621 6.85 8.20 15.73
N PRO A 622 5.87 9.12 15.83
CA PRO A 622 4.59 9.01 15.11
C PRO A 622 4.73 8.70 13.61
N SER A 623 5.79 9.20 12.97
CA SER A 623 6.06 8.97 11.55
C SER A 623 6.54 7.56 11.18
N ASP A 624 7.01 6.77 12.14
CA ASP A 624 7.71 5.51 11.85
C ASP A 624 6.78 4.43 11.33
N TRP A 625 5.52 4.38 11.78
CA TRP A 625 4.52 3.51 11.16
C TRP A 625 4.32 3.84 9.69
N LEU A 626 4.19 5.12 9.35
CA LEU A 626 3.97 5.57 7.97
C LEU A 626 5.19 5.34 7.07
N GLN A 627 6.40 5.54 7.60
CA GLN A 627 7.64 5.49 6.80
C GLN A 627 8.33 4.13 6.85
N SER A 628 8.59 3.58 8.04
CA SER A 628 9.32 2.32 8.23
C SER A 628 8.39 1.10 8.26
N GLY A 629 7.21 1.25 8.87
CA GLY A 629 6.16 0.22 8.87
C GLY A 629 5.27 0.25 7.62
N HIS A 630 5.61 1.05 6.60
CA HIS A 630 4.89 1.15 5.33
C HIS A 630 3.37 1.38 5.45
N ALA A 631 2.88 1.91 6.58
CA ALA A 631 1.44 2.10 6.78
C ALA A 631 0.87 3.09 5.77
N LEU A 632 1.66 4.06 5.29
CA LEU A 632 1.19 5.02 4.28
C LEU A 632 0.81 4.34 2.96
N SER A 633 1.67 3.45 2.44
CA SER A 633 1.37 2.72 1.21
C SER A 633 0.26 1.69 1.43
N ILE A 634 0.25 1.00 2.57
CA ILE A 634 -0.83 0.05 2.91
C ILE A 634 -2.19 0.76 2.93
N LEU A 635 -2.27 1.94 3.53
CA LEU A 635 -3.50 2.72 3.60
C LEU A 635 -3.90 3.31 2.24
N ASP A 636 -2.95 3.80 1.45
CA ASP A 636 -3.23 4.28 0.09
C ASP A 636 -3.70 3.13 -0.81
N ASP A 637 -3.09 1.95 -0.74
CA ASP A 637 -3.51 0.76 -1.49
C ASP A 637 -4.91 0.30 -1.07
N PHE A 638 -5.19 0.31 0.25
CA PHE A 638 -6.51 0.02 0.77
C PHE A 638 -7.53 1.05 0.29
N ALA A 639 -7.20 2.34 0.36
CA ALA A 639 -8.06 3.41 -0.15
C ALA A 639 -8.37 3.19 -1.63
N LEU A 640 -7.36 2.90 -2.46
CA LEU A 640 -7.54 2.63 -3.89
C LEU A 640 -8.49 1.45 -4.14
N GLN A 641 -8.34 0.34 -3.39
CA GLN A 641 -9.21 -0.84 -3.48
C GLN A 641 -10.64 -0.56 -2.97
N HIS A 642 -10.83 0.45 -2.13
CA HIS A 642 -12.11 0.79 -1.50
C HIS A 642 -12.63 2.18 -1.91
N ARG A 643 -12.32 2.63 -3.14
CA ARG A 643 -12.82 3.88 -3.76
C ARG A 643 -12.49 5.15 -2.96
N GLY A 644 -11.27 5.22 -2.45
CA GLY A 644 -10.78 6.29 -1.60
C GLY A 644 -11.31 6.23 -0.16
N VAL A 645 -11.87 5.11 0.29
CA VAL A 645 -12.36 4.94 1.67
C VAL A 645 -11.39 4.10 2.49
N THR A 646 -11.03 4.60 3.66
CA THR A 646 -10.35 3.88 4.75
C THR A 646 -10.94 4.39 6.08
N PRO A 647 -10.66 3.76 7.23
CA PRO A 647 -10.73 4.48 8.49
C PRO A 647 -9.79 5.69 8.47
N VAL A 648 -10.10 6.74 9.22
CA VAL A 648 -9.08 7.74 9.57
C VAL A 648 -8.07 7.05 10.48
N VAL A 649 -6.79 7.12 10.16
CA VAL A 649 -5.74 6.47 10.98
C VAL A 649 -4.91 7.54 11.66
N VAL A 650 -4.77 7.44 12.96
CA VAL A 650 -4.11 8.45 13.79
C VAL A 650 -2.90 7.87 14.48
N PHE A 651 -1.81 8.63 14.52
CA PHE A 651 -0.52 8.22 15.04
C PHE A 651 -0.13 9.19 16.16
N PRO A 652 -0.63 8.97 17.39
CA PRO A 652 -0.26 9.80 18.53
C PRO A 652 1.18 9.54 18.97
N ASP A 653 1.77 10.50 19.68
CA ASP A 653 3.07 10.29 20.31
C ASP A 653 2.88 9.76 21.73
N THR A 654 3.43 8.57 21.98
CA THR A 654 3.35 7.90 23.28
C THR A 654 4.58 8.14 24.14
N SER A 655 5.68 8.63 23.56
CA SER A 655 7.00 8.66 24.21
C SER A 655 7.53 10.07 24.48
N GLY A 656 7.11 11.09 23.72
CA GLY A 656 7.55 12.48 23.87
C GLY A 656 9.00 12.75 23.44
N SER A 657 9.83 11.70 23.40
CA SER A 657 11.16 11.72 22.80
C SER A 657 11.54 10.30 22.38
N PHE A 658 12.46 10.19 21.41
CA PHE A 658 12.86 8.91 20.84
C PHE A 658 13.43 7.90 21.86
N THR A 659 13.99 8.36 22.97
CA THR A 659 14.64 7.51 23.98
C THR A 659 13.82 7.33 25.26
N ASN A 660 12.55 7.74 25.25
CA ASN A 660 11.70 7.70 26.43
C ASN A 660 10.55 6.73 26.25
N ASP A 661 10.78 5.49 26.65
CA ASP A 661 9.70 4.51 26.77
C ASP A 661 8.76 4.85 27.93
N THR A 662 7.45 4.91 27.65
CA THR A 662 6.39 5.09 28.65
C THR A 662 5.49 3.86 28.76
N GLU A 663 5.60 2.88 27.86
CA GLU A 663 4.62 1.79 27.68
C GLU A 663 3.15 2.28 27.65
N CYS A 664 2.92 3.51 27.21
CA CYS A 664 1.64 4.21 27.22
C CYS A 664 0.94 4.26 28.59
N VAL A 665 1.67 4.26 29.70
CA VAL A 665 1.11 4.38 31.06
C VAL A 665 1.23 5.80 31.61
N ASN A 666 0.65 6.03 32.79
CA ASN A 666 0.87 7.25 33.56
C ASN A 666 1.94 7.06 34.62
N GLY A 667 2.95 7.93 34.64
CA GLY A 667 3.96 7.91 35.68
C GLY A 667 5.13 8.88 35.47
N PRO A 668 6.28 8.66 36.14
CA PRO A 668 7.40 9.61 36.14
C PRO A 668 8.03 9.89 34.77
N ARG A 669 7.74 9.06 33.77
CA ARG A 669 8.25 9.17 32.39
C ARG A 669 7.29 9.91 31.46
N GLY A 670 6.09 10.24 31.94
CA GLY A 670 5.04 10.91 31.17
C GLY A 670 3.67 10.35 31.49
N ASN A 671 2.64 11.18 31.40
CA ASN A 671 1.25 10.76 31.55
C ASN A 671 0.65 10.41 30.19
N ALA A 672 1.24 9.41 29.52
CA ALA A 672 0.90 9.08 28.13
C ALA A 672 -0.53 8.54 28.00
N ALA A 673 -1.02 7.74 28.95
CA ALA A 673 -2.40 7.24 28.91
C ALA A 673 -3.42 8.38 29.01
N ASP A 674 -3.19 9.33 29.93
CA ASP A 674 -4.05 10.49 30.08
C ASP A 674 -4.04 11.37 28.83
N HIS A 675 -2.88 11.54 28.20
CA HIS A 675 -2.77 12.26 26.94
C HIS A 675 -3.61 11.61 25.83
N LEU A 676 -3.44 10.30 25.61
CA LEU A 676 -4.15 9.56 24.57
C LEU A 676 -5.67 9.61 24.76
N ILE A 677 -6.14 9.46 26.01
CA ILE A 677 -7.56 9.30 26.32
C ILE A 677 -8.28 10.63 26.53
N LYS A 678 -7.68 11.56 27.29
CA LYS A 678 -8.35 12.78 27.74
C LYS A 678 -8.14 13.96 26.81
N GLU A 679 -7.09 13.93 25.98
CA GLU A 679 -6.73 15.06 25.11
C GLU A 679 -6.77 14.66 23.63
N PHE A 680 -6.04 13.60 23.25
CA PHE A 680 -5.87 13.21 21.86
C PHE A 680 -7.19 12.75 21.20
N VAL A 681 -7.91 11.79 21.79
CA VAL A 681 -9.19 11.31 21.22
C VAL A 681 -10.21 12.46 21.07
N PRO A 682 -10.50 13.28 22.10
CA PRO A 682 -11.39 14.43 21.96
C PRO A 682 -10.92 15.44 20.90
N PHE A 683 -9.60 15.67 20.78
CA PHE A 683 -9.04 16.54 19.76
C PHE A 683 -9.34 16.01 18.35
N VAL A 684 -9.10 14.72 18.11
CA VAL A 684 -9.32 14.11 16.79
C VAL A 684 -10.80 14.20 16.40
N ILE A 685 -11.71 13.85 17.32
CA ILE A 685 -13.17 13.94 17.11
C ILE A 685 -13.57 15.37 16.72
N SER A 686 -13.14 16.37 17.50
CA SER A 686 -13.58 17.75 17.31
C SER A 686 -12.95 18.46 16.10
N ASN A 687 -11.69 18.15 15.75
CA ASN A 687 -10.98 18.85 14.68
C ASN A 687 -11.14 18.17 13.31
N PHE A 688 -11.39 16.87 13.28
CA PHE A 688 -11.53 16.11 12.03
C PHE A 688 -12.95 15.61 11.76
N GLY A 689 -13.90 15.80 12.69
CA GLY A 689 -15.30 15.42 12.49
C GLY A 689 -15.49 13.91 12.27
N VAL A 690 -14.62 13.09 12.87
CA VAL A 690 -14.74 11.63 12.87
C VAL A 690 -15.83 11.17 13.84
N SER A 691 -16.30 9.92 13.71
CA SER A 691 -17.31 9.37 14.61
C SER A 691 -16.83 9.41 16.07
N ALA A 692 -17.72 9.76 17.00
CA ALA A 692 -17.45 9.69 18.44
C ALA A 692 -17.92 8.36 19.07
N GLN A 693 -18.50 7.45 18.28
CA GLN A 693 -19.09 6.22 18.80
C GLN A 693 -18.01 5.17 19.08
N PRO A 694 -18.02 4.49 20.24
CA PRO A 694 -17.01 3.48 20.57
C PRO A 694 -16.94 2.32 19.57
N ALA A 695 -18.09 1.97 18.97
CA ALA A 695 -18.17 0.97 17.92
C ALA A 695 -17.37 1.32 16.65
N ASN A 696 -17.05 2.60 16.45
CA ASN A 696 -16.29 3.10 15.31
C ASN A 696 -14.81 3.37 15.62
N TRP A 697 -14.31 2.92 16.78
CA TRP A 697 -12.94 3.12 17.19
C TRP A 697 -12.24 1.79 17.47
N GLY A 698 -11.09 1.61 16.83
CA GLY A 698 -10.16 0.52 17.09
C GLY A 698 -8.78 1.03 17.46
N VAL A 699 -8.01 0.21 18.17
CA VAL A 699 -6.60 0.50 18.48
C VAL A 699 -5.71 -0.57 17.85
N ALA A 700 -4.62 -0.17 17.21
CA ALA A 700 -3.64 -1.09 16.65
C ALA A 700 -2.24 -0.68 17.11
N GLY A 701 -1.34 -1.65 17.27
CA GLY A 701 0.06 -1.33 17.56
C GLY A 701 0.97 -2.53 17.43
N TRP A 702 2.27 -2.26 17.50
CA TRP A 702 3.31 -3.29 17.39
C TRP A 702 4.33 -3.17 18.53
N SER A 703 4.78 -4.31 19.04
CA SER A 703 5.66 -4.43 20.20
C SER A 703 5.03 -3.73 21.42
N SER A 704 5.71 -2.79 22.07
CA SER A 704 5.08 -2.02 23.16
C SER A 704 3.80 -1.32 22.72
N GLY A 705 3.69 -0.91 21.44
CA GLY A 705 2.44 -0.37 20.89
C GLY A 705 1.30 -1.39 20.86
N GLY A 706 1.60 -2.68 20.67
CA GLY A 706 0.64 -3.78 20.76
C GLY A 706 0.15 -3.96 22.20
N THR A 707 1.09 -3.96 23.16
CA THR A 707 0.80 -3.93 24.60
C THR A 707 -0.06 -2.70 24.98
N CYS A 708 0.21 -1.54 24.40
CA CYS A 708 -0.59 -0.34 24.59
C CYS A 708 -2.01 -0.50 24.01
N ALA A 709 -2.14 -1.07 22.82
CA ALA A 709 -3.43 -1.31 22.18
C ALA A 709 -4.32 -2.22 23.04
N LEU A 710 -3.74 -3.29 23.58
CA LEU A 710 -4.38 -4.14 24.59
C LEU A 710 -4.79 -3.32 25.82
N THR A 711 -3.83 -2.67 26.47
CA THR A 711 -4.01 -2.04 27.79
C THR A 711 -5.06 -0.93 27.75
N LEU A 712 -5.01 -0.07 26.73
CA LEU A 712 -5.99 1.01 26.55
C LEU A 712 -7.38 0.47 26.25
N SER A 713 -7.50 -0.53 25.38
CA SER A 713 -8.80 -1.07 24.97
C SER A 713 -9.53 -1.76 26.12
N VAL A 714 -8.85 -2.60 26.92
CA VAL A 714 -9.48 -3.26 28.08
C VAL A 714 -9.81 -2.28 29.20
N SER A 715 -9.03 -1.19 29.32
CA SER A 715 -9.30 -0.13 30.29
C SER A 715 -10.43 0.81 29.86
N HIS A 716 -10.63 1.00 28.55
CA HIS A 716 -11.59 1.93 27.96
C HIS A 716 -12.49 1.30 26.86
N PRO A 717 -13.25 0.21 27.16
CA PRO A 717 -14.24 -0.35 26.24
C PRO A 717 -15.42 0.59 25.99
N ASP A 718 -15.57 1.65 26.80
CA ASP A 718 -16.47 2.77 26.55
C ASP A 718 -15.96 3.72 25.46
N MET A 719 -14.75 3.49 24.93
CA MET A 719 -14.15 4.28 23.85
C MET A 719 -13.70 3.42 22.65
N PHE A 720 -13.33 2.16 22.87
CA PHE A 720 -12.83 1.27 21.82
C PHE A 720 -13.61 -0.04 21.77
N SER A 721 -13.97 -0.51 20.58
CA SER A 721 -14.68 -1.78 20.39
C SER A 721 -13.78 -2.93 19.96
N THR A 722 -12.55 -2.66 19.56
CA THR A 722 -11.67 -3.69 18.99
C THR A 722 -10.21 -3.27 19.03
N PHE A 723 -9.30 -4.25 19.04
CA PHE A 723 -7.87 -3.95 18.93
C PHE A 723 -7.07 -5.00 18.16
N VAL A 724 -5.93 -4.54 17.64
CA VAL A 724 -4.88 -5.35 17.01
C VAL A 724 -3.61 -5.21 17.85
N ASP A 725 -3.16 -6.32 18.42
CA ASP A 725 -1.92 -6.43 19.18
C ASP A 725 -0.92 -7.26 18.36
N LEU A 726 0.10 -6.60 17.77
CA LEU A 726 1.15 -7.28 17.01
C LEU A 726 2.41 -7.41 17.86
N ASP A 727 2.82 -8.64 18.19
CA ASP A 727 3.99 -8.93 19.03
C ASP A 727 4.04 -8.17 20.38
N GLY A 728 2.88 -7.85 20.96
CA GLY A 728 2.82 -7.28 22.30
C GLY A 728 3.15 -8.28 23.41
N GLN A 729 3.31 -7.73 24.60
CA GLN A 729 3.51 -8.48 25.85
C GLN A 729 2.21 -8.61 26.64
N LEU A 730 2.24 -9.41 27.71
CA LEU A 730 1.09 -9.62 28.63
C LEU A 730 0.68 -8.36 29.43
N GLY A 731 1.46 -7.29 29.35
CA GLY A 731 1.21 -6.00 29.99
C GLY A 731 2.44 -5.09 29.95
N PRO A 732 2.32 -3.82 30.40
CA PRO A 732 3.41 -2.84 30.37
C PRO A 732 4.70 -3.37 30.98
N ASN A 733 5.81 -3.17 30.28
CA ASN A 733 7.07 -3.81 30.62
C ASN A 733 8.29 -2.87 30.46
N ALA A 734 9.12 -2.77 31.49
CA ALA A 734 10.43 -2.12 31.40
C ALA A 734 11.50 -2.92 32.14
N GLY A 735 11.40 -4.26 32.07
CA GLY A 735 12.23 -5.23 32.78
C GLY A 735 11.41 -6.17 33.68
N LYS A 736 12.05 -6.78 34.69
CA LYS A 736 11.31 -7.59 35.66
C LYS A 736 10.28 -6.73 36.40
N ARG A 737 9.21 -7.34 36.93
CA ARG A 737 8.10 -6.64 37.63
C ARG A 737 8.54 -5.48 38.55
N GLN A 738 9.51 -5.69 39.43
CA GLN A 738 10.00 -4.62 40.33
C GLN A 738 10.66 -3.44 39.58
N GLN A 739 11.39 -3.72 38.50
CA GLN A 739 11.98 -2.69 37.64
C GLN A 739 10.90 -1.93 36.90
N THR A 740 9.90 -2.63 36.35
CA THR A 740 8.73 -2.04 35.69
C THR A 740 7.99 -1.09 36.64
N ILE A 741 7.64 -1.54 37.85
CA ILE A 741 6.97 -0.71 38.87
C ILE A 741 7.82 0.52 39.23
N ALA A 742 9.12 0.34 39.45
CA ALA A 742 10.00 1.46 39.79
C ALA A 742 10.15 2.48 38.64
N ARG A 743 10.30 2.02 37.40
CA ARG A 743 10.60 2.87 36.23
C ARG A 743 9.37 3.55 35.66
N LEU A 744 8.31 2.79 35.45
CA LEU A 744 7.09 3.27 34.80
C LEU A 744 6.12 3.91 35.80
N PHE A 745 6.08 3.42 37.04
CA PHE A 745 5.09 3.82 38.04
C PHE A 745 5.71 4.48 39.29
N GLY A 746 7.01 4.77 39.27
CA GLY A 746 7.69 5.46 40.39
C GLY A 746 7.73 4.66 41.69
N GLY A 747 7.56 3.34 41.63
CA GLY A 747 7.49 2.47 42.80
C GLY A 747 6.07 2.19 43.29
N ASP A 748 5.04 2.73 42.65
CA ASP A 748 3.64 2.55 43.04
C ASP A 748 3.04 1.27 42.44
N GLU A 749 2.83 0.26 43.29
CA GLU A 749 2.22 -1.02 42.86
C GLU A 749 0.74 -0.88 42.51
N GLN A 750 0.00 0.08 43.11
CA GLN A 750 -1.41 0.29 42.80
C GLN A 750 -1.56 0.97 41.45
N ALA A 751 -0.69 1.94 41.14
CA ALA A 751 -0.63 2.55 39.82
C ALA A 751 -0.29 1.50 38.75
N TRP A 752 0.67 0.61 39.00
CA TRP A 752 0.96 -0.52 38.11
C TRP A 752 -0.26 -1.44 37.91
N ALA A 753 -0.95 -1.81 38.98
CA ALA A 753 -2.11 -2.69 38.93
C ALA A 753 -3.28 -2.11 38.11
N ALA A 754 -3.38 -0.78 38.00
CA ALA A 754 -4.37 -0.10 37.16
C ALA A 754 -4.10 -0.24 35.65
N PHE A 755 -2.87 -0.62 35.27
CA PHE A 755 -2.44 -0.81 33.89
C PHE A 755 -2.03 -2.25 33.56
N ASP A 756 -2.08 -3.17 34.53
CA ASP A 756 -1.83 -4.59 34.31
C ASP A 756 -3.06 -5.26 33.67
N PRO A 757 -3.02 -5.73 32.40
CA PRO A 757 -4.20 -6.23 31.69
C PRO A 757 -4.87 -7.38 32.44
N ARG A 758 -4.09 -8.25 33.07
CA ARG A 758 -4.60 -9.36 33.89
C ARG A 758 -5.43 -8.86 35.07
N THR A 759 -4.95 -7.87 35.79
CA THR A 759 -5.67 -7.25 36.91
C THR A 759 -6.91 -6.50 36.44
N VAL A 760 -6.80 -5.70 35.36
CA VAL A 760 -7.90 -4.90 34.81
C VAL A 760 -9.03 -5.80 34.28
N VAL A 761 -8.71 -6.80 33.46
CA VAL A 761 -9.69 -7.71 32.86
C VAL A 761 -10.45 -8.50 33.93
N ARG A 762 -9.73 -9.04 34.93
CA ARG A 762 -10.35 -9.77 36.05
C ARG A 762 -11.18 -8.88 36.97
N GLY A 763 -10.78 -7.61 37.14
CA GLY A 763 -11.46 -6.65 38.00
C GLY A 763 -12.76 -6.08 37.40
N ARG A 764 -12.84 -5.94 36.07
CA ARG A 764 -13.98 -5.28 35.40
C ARG A 764 -15.22 -6.18 35.25
N GLY A 765 -15.02 -7.48 34.98
CA GLY A 765 -16.12 -8.41 34.69
C GLY A 765 -16.17 -8.85 33.22
N TYR A 766 -17.35 -8.83 32.60
CA TYR A 766 -17.55 -9.28 31.22
C TYR A 766 -17.52 -8.11 30.23
N TYR A 767 -16.81 -8.27 29.13
CA TYR A 767 -16.78 -7.34 28.00
C TYR A 767 -17.84 -7.75 26.99
N TYR A 768 -18.57 -6.77 26.45
CA TYR A 768 -19.57 -6.99 25.41
C TYR A 768 -19.07 -6.34 24.11
N ASP A 769 -19.28 -7.04 23.01
CA ASP A 769 -18.98 -6.57 21.64
C ASP A 769 -17.50 -6.19 21.38
N MET A 770 -16.58 -6.65 22.23
CA MET A 770 -15.14 -6.44 22.06
C MET A 770 -14.46 -7.63 21.39
N ALA A 771 -13.58 -7.34 20.44
CA ALA A 771 -12.81 -8.35 19.72
C ALA A 771 -11.31 -7.99 19.64
N ALA A 772 -10.46 -9.01 19.57
CA ALA A 772 -9.00 -8.86 19.56
C ALA A 772 -8.34 -9.71 18.48
N TRP A 773 -7.57 -9.06 17.61
CA TRP A 773 -6.61 -9.72 16.74
C TRP A 773 -5.24 -9.70 17.42
N ILE A 774 -4.68 -10.87 17.71
CA ILE A 774 -3.38 -10.98 18.37
C ILE A 774 -2.39 -11.59 17.37
N GLY A 775 -1.58 -10.73 16.76
CA GLY A 775 -0.59 -11.09 15.76
C GLY A 775 0.72 -11.56 16.39
N VAL A 776 1.32 -12.58 15.78
CA VAL A 776 2.64 -13.11 16.14
C VAL A 776 3.53 -13.16 14.90
N SER A 777 4.72 -12.57 14.94
CA SER A 777 5.71 -12.60 13.85
C SER A 777 6.43 -13.95 13.75
N ASP A 778 5.68 -15.04 13.65
CA ASP A 778 6.18 -16.39 13.49
C ASP A 778 5.13 -17.24 12.76
N ASP A 779 5.55 -18.36 12.19
CA ASP A 779 4.64 -19.32 11.57
C ASP A 779 3.90 -20.11 12.67
N VAL A 780 2.81 -19.53 13.15
CA VAL A 780 1.95 -20.12 14.19
C VAL A 780 0.58 -20.48 13.61
N PRO A 781 0.02 -21.63 13.99
CA PRO A 781 -1.33 -21.97 13.58
C PRO A 781 -2.31 -20.95 14.14
N THR A 782 -3.29 -20.55 13.34
CA THR A 782 -4.37 -19.67 13.80
C THR A 782 -5.15 -20.34 14.93
N VAL A 783 -5.30 -19.66 16.07
CA VAL A 783 -6.10 -20.13 17.21
C VAL A 783 -7.20 -19.12 17.48
N HIS A 784 -8.44 -19.50 17.15
CA HIS A 784 -9.62 -18.71 17.45
C HIS A 784 -10.25 -19.13 18.79
N ARG A 785 -10.71 -18.15 19.58
CA ARG A 785 -11.45 -18.35 20.82
C ARG A 785 -12.69 -17.45 20.85
N PRO A 786 -13.91 -18.04 20.84
CA PRO A 786 -15.15 -17.28 20.96
C PRO A 786 -15.24 -16.52 22.30
N ALA A 787 -15.97 -15.42 22.32
CA ALA A 787 -16.27 -14.69 23.55
C ALA A 787 -16.94 -15.60 24.60
N GLY A 788 -16.44 -15.57 25.84
CA GLY A 788 -16.88 -16.42 26.94
C GLY A 788 -16.33 -17.85 26.92
N SER A 789 -15.46 -18.20 25.97
CA SER A 789 -14.77 -19.50 25.97
C SER A 789 -13.59 -19.49 26.95
N GLY A 790 -13.37 -20.61 27.65
CA GLY A 790 -12.31 -20.73 28.67
C GLY A 790 -12.82 -20.61 30.11
N SER A 791 -11.94 -20.81 31.09
CA SER A 791 -12.27 -20.70 32.51
C SER A 791 -11.67 -19.42 33.10
N ARG A 792 -12.50 -18.66 33.84
CA ARG A 792 -12.07 -17.45 34.56
C ARG A 792 -11.10 -17.73 35.69
N ASP A 793 -11.07 -18.97 36.17
CA ASP A 793 -10.19 -19.42 37.25
C ASP A 793 -8.83 -19.91 36.73
N ILE A 794 -8.58 -19.88 35.40
CA ILE A 794 -7.29 -20.27 34.83
C ILE A 794 -6.19 -19.36 35.39
N ASP A 795 -5.21 -19.99 36.00
CA ASP A 795 -3.98 -19.36 36.47
C ASP A 795 -2.80 -19.97 35.71
N HIS A 796 -2.05 -19.14 35.01
CA HIS A 796 -0.79 -19.53 34.39
C HIS A 796 0.34 -19.25 35.38
N PRO A 797 0.93 -20.28 36.02
CA PRO A 797 2.00 -20.10 36.99
C PRO A 797 3.28 -19.50 36.37
N ASP A 798 3.37 -19.52 35.05
CA ASP A 798 4.45 -18.97 34.22
C ASP A 798 4.03 -17.68 33.47
N TRP A 799 3.02 -16.97 33.97
CA TRP A 799 2.63 -15.64 33.50
C TRP A 799 3.75 -14.62 33.76
N ASP A 800 4.42 -14.20 32.69
CA ASP A 800 5.59 -13.33 32.74
C ASP A 800 5.48 -12.20 31.72
N ASN A 801 5.23 -10.97 32.19
CA ASN A 801 5.13 -9.80 31.34
C ASN A 801 6.46 -9.43 30.65
N TYR A 802 7.60 -10.04 31.05
CA TYR A 802 8.91 -9.85 30.43
C TYR A 802 9.24 -10.93 29.37
N SER A 803 8.31 -11.83 29.05
CA SER A 803 8.57 -12.90 28.09
C SER A 803 8.58 -12.39 26.64
N GLU A 804 9.65 -12.67 25.91
CA GLU A 804 9.77 -12.44 24.46
C GLU A 804 9.27 -13.65 23.62
N ASP A 805 8.62 -14.64 24.24
CA ASP A 805 7.94 -15.72 23.51
C ASP A 805 6.54 -15.24 23.10
N HIS A 806 6.48 -14.47 22.00
CA HIS A 806 5.25 -13.85 21.51
C HIS A 806 4.14 -14.89 21.23
N ARG A 807 4.48 -16.09 20.79
CA ARG A 807 3.50 -17.17 20.60
C ARG A 807 2.88 -17.59 21.92
N LYS A 808 3.68 -17.83 22.96
CA LYS A 808 3.18 -18.19 24.29
C LYS A 808 2.33 -17.05 24.84
N THR A 809 2.84 -15.83 24.80
CA THR A 809 2.18 -14.61 25.27
C THR A 809 0.82 -14.43 24.60
N ALA A 810 0.74 -14.50 23.27
CA ALA A 810 -0.48 -14.33 22.51
C ALA A 810 -1.57 -15.35 22.89
N ASN A 811 -1.17 -16.62 23.09
CA ASN A 811 -2.11 -17.67 23.49
C ASN A 811 -2.63 -17.47 24.93
N GLN A 812 -1.75 -17.13 25.87
CA GLN A 812 -2.14 -16.83 27.26
C GLN A 812 -3.05 -15.59 27.32
N LEU A 813 -2.76 -14.58 26.51
CA LEU A 813 -3.58 -13.39 26.39
C LEU A 813 -4.96 -13.73 25.83
N CYS A 814 -5.04 -14.46 24.72
CA CYS A 814 -6.32 -14.85 24.12
C CYS A 814 -7.16 -15.71 25.09
N GLU A 815 -6.54 -16.59 25.87
CA GLU A 815 -7.21 -17.35 26.94
C GLU A 815 -7.80 -16.46 28.04
N LEU A 816 -7.04 -15.47 28.51
CA LEU A 816 -7.51 -14.50 29.50
C LEU A 816 -8.70 -13.69 28.95
N LEU A 817 -8.56 -13.16 27.74
CA LEU A 817 -9.53 -12.29 27.09
C LEU A 817 -10.85 -13.03 26.79
N SER A 818 -10.77 -14.23 26.21
CA SER A 818 -11.95 -15.02 25.87
C SER A 818 -12.76 -15.40 27.09
N ALA A 819 -12.12 -15.75 28.21
CA ALA A 819 -12.81 -16.07 29.47
C ALA A 819 -13.64 -14.89 30.04
N HIS A 820 -13.32 -13.66 29.61
CA HIS A 820 -13.97 -12.42 30.06
C HIS A 820 -14.82 -11.77 28.96
N GLY A 821 -15.12 -12.47 27.86
CA GLY A 821 -16.09 -12.00 26.86
C GLY A 821 -15.50 -11.23 25.69
N ILE A 822 -14.17 -11.18 25.57
CA ILE A 822 -13.50 -10.61 24.40
C ILE A 822 -13.23 -11.75 23.42
N GLU A 823 -13.85 -11.72 22.24
CA GLU A 823 -13.56 -12.67 21.17
C GLU A 823 -12.12 -12.44 20.67
N CYS A 824 -11.33 -13.49 20.45
CA CYS A 824 -9.96 -13.30 19.98
C CYS A 824 -9.47 -14.36 19.00
N SER A 825 -8.55 -13.96 18.14
CA SER A 825 -7.76 -14.89 17.33
C SER A 825 -6.28 -14.58 17.43
N VAL A 826 -5.49 -15.62 17.70
CA VAL A 826 -4.04 -15.60 17.54
C VAL A 826 -3.71 -15.91 16.09
N VAL A 827 -2.95 -15.04 15.42
CA VAL A 827 -2.68 -15.14 13.98
C VAL A 827 -1.19 -14.93 13.71
N GLY A 828 -0.56 -15.89 13.02
CA GLY A 828 0.82 -15.75 12.56
C GLY A 828 0.92 -14.82 11.35
N TYR A 829 1.97 -13.99 11.30
CA TYR A 829 2.35 -13.22 10.11
C TYR A 829 3.83 -13.39 9.80
N ARG A 830 4.19 -13.18 8.54
CA ARG A 830 5.54 -13.45 8.03
C ARG A 830 6.56 -12.46 8.56
N GLY A 831 7.70 -12.98 9.02
CA GLY A 831 8.91 -12.21 9.29
C GLY A 831 9.44 -12.41 10.70
N GLY A 832 9.97 -11.34 11.31
CA GLY A 832 10.46 -11.33 12.69
C GLY A 832 10.01 -10.07 13.44
N HIS A 833 10.65 -9.78 14.57
CA HIS A 833 10.33 -8.60 15.38
C HIS A 833 10.96 -7.32 14.80
N ASP A 834 10.50 -6.92 13.61
CA ASP A 834 10.97 -5.76 12.85
C ASP A 834 9.84 -4.99 12.14
N PHE A 835 10.13 -3.76 11.70
CA PHE A 835 9.15 -2.88 11.04
C PHE A 835 8.53 -3.46 9.76
N PRO A 836 9.29 -4.05 8.81
CA PRO A 836 8.72 -4.72 7.64
C PRO A 836 7.74 -5.83 8.00
N SER A 837 8.02 -6.60 9.04
CA SER A 837 7.15 -7.68 9.50
C SER A 837 5.89 -7.14 10.18
N ALA A 838 6.02 -6.09 10.99
CA ALA A 838 4.88 -5.36 11.54
C ALA A 838 3.96 -4.80 10.42
N ALA A 839 4.54 -4.37 9.30
CA ALA A 839 3.79 -3.95 8.12
C ALA A 839 2.94 -5.09 7.53
N ASN A 840 3.47 -6.31 7.49
CA ASN A 840 2.72 -7.50 7.07
C ASN A 840 1.54 -7.77 8.02
N GLY A 841 1.80 -7.78 9.33
CA GLY A 841 0.76 -7.97 10.34
C GLY A 841 -0.36 -6.92 10.24
N PHE A 842 0.00 -5.64 10.05
CA PHE A 842 -0.99 -4.57 9.85
C PHE A 842 -1.77 -4.74 8.54
N ARG A 843 -1.09 -5.08 7.43
CA ARG A 843 -1.72 -5.33 6.13
C ARG A 843 -2.77 -6.45 6.21
N ASP A 844 -2.46 -7.52 6.93
CA ASP A 844 -3.34 -8.68 7.10
C ASP A 844 -4.54 -8.36 8.00
N ALA A 845 -4.33 -7.56 9.06
CA ALA A 845 -5.38 -7.20 10.02
C ALA A 845 -6.29 -6.05 9.55
N LEU A 846 -5.82 -5.16 8.67
CA LEU A 846 -6.54 -3.94 8.27
C LEU A 846 -7.94 -4.20 7.68
N PRO A 847 -8.16 -5.17 6.77
CA PRO A 847 -9.51 -5.43 6.24
C PRO A 847 -10.50 -5.83 7.33
N TRP A 848 -10.10 -6.70 8.26
CA TRP A 848 -10.92 -7.10 9.40
C TRP A 848 -11.20 -5.89 10.31
N LEU A 849 -10.15 -5.16 10.67
CA LEU A 849 -10.25 -4.01 11.58
C LEU A 849 -11.18 -2.95 11.00
N ALA A 850 -11.00 -2.58 9.73
CA ALA A 850 -11.81 -1.59 9.03
C ALA A 850 -13.28 -2.02 8.92
N GLY A 851 -13.55 -3.29 8.59
CA GLY A 851 -14.91 -3.84 8.56
C GLY A 851 -15.57 -3.87 9.93
N ARG A 852 -14.81 -4.27 10.98
CA ARG A 852 -15.31 -4.39 12.36
C ARG A 852 -15.73 -3.04 12.95
N ILE A 853 -14.99 -1.98 12.67
CA ILE A 853 -15.32 -0.61 13.14
C ILE A 853 -16.32 0.11 12.22
N GLY A 854 -16.89 -0.57 11.22
CA GLY A 854 -17.94 -0.02 10.37
C GLY A 854 -17.45 0.97 9.31
N THR A 855 -16.27 0.75 8.73
CA THR A 855 -15.77 1.58 7.62
C THR A 855 -16.71 1.49 6.41
N PRO A 856 -17.18 2.62 5.84
CA PRO A 856 -18.15 2.58 4.75
C PRO A 856 -17.66 1.77 3.54
N GLY A 857 -18.49 0.83 3.07
CA GLY A 857 -18.16 0.01 1.90
C GLY A 857 -17.13 -1.10 2.15
N VAL A 858 -16.66 -1.29 3.39
CA VAL A 858 -15.81 -2.42 3.79
C VAL A 858 -16.68 -3.47 4.49
N PRO A 859 -16.73 -4.72 4.01
CA PRO A 859 -17.53 -5.76 4.65
C PRO A 859 -16.97 -6.14 6.02
N SER A 860 -17.85 -6.36 7.01
CA SER A 860 -17.46 -6.94 8.29
C SER A 860 -17.19 -8.44 8.11
N THR A 861 -15.94 -8.85 8.27
CA THR A 861 -15.55 -10.27 8.23
C THR A 861 -15.38 -10.83 9.65
N PRO A 862 -15.62 -12.13 9.87
CA PRO A 862 -15.27 -12.78 11.14
C PRO A 862 -13.77 -12.69 11.43
N LEU A 863 -13.40 -12.88 12.70
CA LEU A 863 -12.00 -13.08 13.08
C LEU A 863 -11.45 -14.36 12.41
N PRO A 864 -10.13 -14.42 12.11
CA PRO A 864 -9.55 -15.62 11.51
C PRO A 864 -9.78 -16.87 12.38
N GLY A 865 -10.31 -17.93 11.77
CA GLY A 865 -10.62 -19.20 12.45
C GLY A 865 -11.98 -19.26 13.15
N ALA A 866 -12.79 -18.20 13.09
CA ALA A 866 -14.16 -18.15 13.60
C ALA A 866 -15.18 -18.86 12.71
#